data_AF-A0A1Y5S460-F1
#
_entry.id   AF-A0A1Y5S460-F1
#
_cell.length_a   1.000
_cell.length_b   1.000
_cell.length_c   1.000
_cell.angle_alpha   90.00
_cell.angle_beta   90.00
_cell.angle_gamma   90.00
#
_symmetry.space_group_name_H-M   'P 1'
#
loop_
_entity.id
_entity.type
_entity.pdbx_description
1 polymer ?
#
loop_
_entity_poly.entity_id
_entity_poly.type
_entity_poly.pdbx_seq_one_letter_code
_entity_poly.pdbx_strand_id
1 'polypeptide(L)'
;MRIYLHIGMDTCGVSRVQKFLDAKRDQLAGKGVLYPIKPGRQNHTRLYMAVSDPENVDVLRWNRGYATAALQANLRMAVIKELAGEVAKSAPTTMILSANQFGSALRTPSELGRLHDILRQFSDDIRIVAHVEEQSRVLMRHYFEQLLAGRTASLKLELGIAGADPQDWAEECIDMMPRLNPLMNEFAEVQAPAFWLDYAGLQKRWEDVFGAGCFSFRSYDPETFYGDDSLAQEVCAAFDLPKNIGKIDAARAPTPAPAPWATRARQMNLLFSKALAKERLIPRQLWRKLLIEVGIGGAPLQAGALSPISNIFKASNAALVQAHPALSAKAMTPDAPLDDWTEANPERGFRATQYMCVFLPRIDAATIEEREKRAAAIEALAAHGAEGPKLSPVAEKLLPPLAKDNYPKLAVGRFAPHNKLGHVEEDTAQSPYPAMTPHELPKGKTGNVIVGCMKNEGPYILEWVAYHRAIGVDNFLIYTNDCSDGTDEILGRLMELGVIEHRLNNDWKGNSPQQYALNQSLKEPVIMNADWIAHIDVDEFMNIRTGNGTLDDLFAAAPDATAWAMTWRLFGHNDVTQFADDLVIGQFDHCAPKYCPKPHTVWGFKTMFRNDGAYEKFSCHRPNKLDPARAADIKWVNGSGKDMGEEVKENGWRSGLGTIGYDLIQLNHYALRSAESYLIKRQRGRALHVDRSIGINYWVRMDWNQHKDVSIQRNIERTRVELDRLLADDVLRDHHARAVDWHRAKAAELHQNPEFETLYEQALETKLDDLERVAFALALDLES
;
A
#
# COMPACT_ATOMS: atom_id res chain seq x y z
N MET A 1 -19.14 7.13 -27.27
CA MET A 1 -17.80 7.14 -26.63
C MET A 1 -16.96 6.07 -27.32
N ARG A 2 -15.70 6.31 -27.69
CA ARG A 2 -14.83 5.24 -28.23
C ARG A 2 -14.14 4.48 -27.10
N ILE A 3 -13.99 3.17 -27.20
CA ILE A 3 -13.24 2.35 -26.26
C ILE A 3 -11.96 1.84 -26.92
N TYR A 4 -10.79 2.15 -26.35
CA TYR A 4 -9.54 1.51 -26.71
C TYR A 4 -9.21 0.41 -25.71
N LEU A 5 -9.11 -0.82 -26.19
CA LEU A 5 -8.61 -1.95 -25.45
C LEU A 5 -7.13 -2.17 -25.79
N HIS A 6 -6.26 -1.72 -24.89
CA HIS A 6 -4.83 -1.95 -24.99
C HIS A 6 -4.49 -3.33 -24.42
N ILE A 7 -4.36 -4.32 -25.31
CA ILE A 7 -4.13 -5.72 -24.95
C ILE A 7 -2.65 -6.09 -24.84
N GLY A 8 -1.78 -5.07 -24.84
CA GLY A 8 -0.33 -5.14 -25.11
C GLY A 8 0.38 -6.40 -24.61
N MET A 9 1.36 -6.85 -25.39
CA MET A 9 2.03 -8.13 -25.17
C MET A 9 3.04 -8.05 -24.02
N ASP A 10 3.26 -9.21 -23.39
CA ASP A 10 4.32 -9.36 -22.40
C ASP A 10 5.65 -8.87 -22.99
N THR A 11 6.40 -8.12 -22.18
CA THR A 11 7.71 -7.54 -22.54
C THR A 11 7.71 -6.47 -23.64
N CYS A 12 6.57 -6.10 -24.22
CA CYS A 12 6.45 -5.07 -25.26
C CYS A 12 5.97 -3.71 -24.70
N GLY A 13 6.51 -3.30 -23.54
CA GLY A 13 6.32 -1.95 -23.00
C GLY A 13 4.93 -1.63 -22.42
N VAL A 14 4.04 -2.61 -22.28
CA VAL A 14 2.67 -2.41 -21.76
C VAL A 14 2.64 -1.72 -20.38
N SER A 15 3.55 -2.09 -19.47
CA SER A 15 3.65 -1.50 -18.14
C SER A 15 4.05 -0.02 -18.18
N ARG A 16 4.81 0.36 -19.20
CA ARG A 16 5.31 1.73 -19.39
C ARG A 16 4.18 2.64 -19.90
N VAL A 17 3.36 2.14 -20.83
CA VAL A 17 2.12 2.82 -21.28
C VAL A 17 1.15 2.99 -20.11
N GLN A 18 0.93 1.94 -19.31
CA GLN A 18 0.05 2.00 -18.13
C GLN A 18 0.52 3.01 -17.08
N LYS A 19 1.83 3.08 -16.79
CA LYS A 19 2.42 4.11 -15.91
C LYS A 19 2.14 5.51 -16.43
N PHE A 20 2.28 5.72 -17.74
CA PHE A 20 1.99 7.01 -18.36
C PHE A 20 0.50 7.37 -18.20
N LEU A 21 -0.41 6.46 -18.57
CA LEU A 21 -1.86 6.70 -18.48
C LEU A 21 -2.30 6.98 -17.03
N ASP A 22 -1.78 6.25 -16.03
CA ASP A 22 -2.07 6.51 -14.62
C ASP A 22 -1.53 7.87 -14.15
N ALA A 23 -0.27 8.19 -14.49
CA ALA A 23 0.36 9.45 -14.10
C ALA A 23 -0.30 10.68 -14.74
N LYS A 24 -0.97 10.50 -15.88
CA LYS A 24 -1.62 11.57 -16.66
C LYS A 24 -3.13 11.58 -16.55
N ARG A 25 -3.72 10.82 -15.62
CA ARG A 25 -5.17 10.62 -15.50
C ARG A 25 -5.97 11.92 -15.45
N ASP A 26 -5.56 12.89 -14.65
CA ASP A 26 -6.31 14.16 -14.53
C ASP A 26 -6.25 14.99 -15.81
N GLN A 27 -5.11 14.95 -16.51
CA GLN A 27 -4.89 15.65 -17.77
C GLN A 27 -5.66 14.98 -18.92
N LEU A 28 -5.78 13.66 -18.88
CA LEU A 28 -6.63 12.87 -19.78
C LEU A 28 -8.11 13.18 -19.52
N ALA A 29 -8.53 13.22 -18.26
CA ALA A 29 -9.91 13.53 -17.87
C ALA A 29 -10.33 14.94 -18.36
N GLY A 30 -9.45 15.94 -18.22
CA GLY A 30 -9.67 17.28 -18.76
C GLY A 30 -9.78 17.36 -20.28
N LYS A 31 -9.43 16.27 -21.00
CA LYS A 31 -9.55 16.12 -22.46
C LYS A 31 -10.67 15.14 -22.86
N GLY A 32 -11.55 14.76 -21.93
CA GLY A 32 -12.64 13.81 -22.19
C GLY A 32 -12.21 12.35 -22.29
N VAL A 33 -11.02 12.01 -21.79
CA VAL A 33 -10.47 10.65 -21.84
C VAL A 33 -10.54 10.02 -20.44
N LEU A 34 -11.27 8.92 -20.31
CA LEU A 34 -11.34 8.12 -19.10
C LEU A 34 -10.31 6.99 -19.15
N TYR A 35 -9.34 7.05 -18.24
CA TYR A 35 -8.63 5.88 -17.78
C TYR A 35 -9.24 5.49 -16.42
N PRO A 36 -10.02 4.41 -16.30
CA PRO A 36 -10.81 4.11 -15.10
C PRO A 36 -9.93 3.58 -13.96
N ILE A 37 -10.37 3.73 -12.71
CA ILE A 37 -9.64 3.27 -11.52
C ILE A 37 -10.17 1.91 -11.07
N LYS A 38 -11.48 1.72 -11.09
CA LYS A 38 -12.16 0.59 -10.43
C LYS A 38 -11.88 -0.78 -11.06
N PRO A 39 -11.69 -0.91 -12.38
CA PRO A 39 -11.19 -2.14 -12.98
C PRO A 39 -9.76 -2.52 -12.57
N GLY A 40 -9.04 -1.64 -11.86
CA GLY A 40 -7.68 -1.80 -11.37
C GLY A 40 -6.84 -0.58 -11.74
N ARG A 41 -6.42 0.21 -10.74
CA ARG A 41 -5.90 1.58 -10.95
C ARG A 41 -4.93 1.71 -12.13
N GLN A 42 -3.80 1.01 -12.09
CA GLN A 42 -2.78 1.13 -13.12
C GLN A 42 -2.89 0.06 -14.21
N ASN A 43 -3.15 -1.18 -13.82
CA ASN A 43 -3.41 -2.31 -14.71
C ASN A 43 -4.82 -2.82 -14.36
N HIS A 44 -5.71 -2.90 -15.34
CA HIS A 44 -7.11 -3.30 -15.13
C HIS A 44 -7.29 -4.81 -14.89
N THR A 45 -6.50 -5.35 -13.96
CA THR A 45 -6.48 -6.77 -13.60
C THR A 45 -7.83 -7.27 -13.07
N ARG A 46 -8.67 -6.43 -12.44
CA ARG A 46 -10.01 -6.86 -11.99
C ARG A 46 -10.90 -7.16 -13.18
N LEU A 47 -10.81 -6.36 -14.25
CA LEU A 47 -11.54 -6.64 -15.50
C LEU A 47 -11.04 -7.92 -16.16
N TYR A 48 -9.72 -8.14 -16.23
CA TYR A 48 -9.17 -9.42 -16.72
C TYR A 48 -9.70 -10.63 -15.91
N MET A 49 -9.58 -10.59 -14.58
CA MET A 49 -10.03 -11.69 -13.73
C MET A 49 -11.55 -11.92 -13.82
N ALA A 50 -12.34 -10.86 -14.05
CA ALA A 50 -13.78 -10.94 -14.25
C ALA A 50 -14.20 -11.70 -15.52
N VAL A 51 -13.32 -11.75 -16.53
CA VAL A 51 -13.63 -12.31 -17.85
C VAL A 51 -12.88 -13.60 -18.18
N SER A 52 -11.79 -13.94 -17.49
CA SER A 52 -11.06 -15.20 -17.74
C SER A 52 -11.94 -16.44 -17.55
N ASP A 53 -11.53 -17.62 -18.02
CA ASP A 53 -12.38 -18.81 -17.91
C ASP A 53 -12.51 -19.31 -16.46
N PRO A 54 -13.72 -19.63 -15.97
CA PRO A 54 -13.91 -20.11 -14.60
C PRO A 54 -13.03 -21.32 -14.25
N GLU A 55 -12.86 -22.23 -15.20
CA GLU A 55 -12.04 -23.45 -15.09
C GLU A 55 -10.54 -23.21 -15.29
N ASN A 56 -10.16 -22.06 -15.86
CA ASN A 56 -8.79 -21.67 -16.10
C ASN A 56 -8.34 -20.67 -15.03
N VAL A 57 -8.17 -21.15 -13.80
CA VAL A 57 -7.74 -20.31 -12.69
C VAL A 57 -6.26 -19.97 -12.85
N ASP A 58 -6.02 -18.78 -13.40
CA ASP A 58 -4.69 -18.21 -13.55
C ASP A 58 -4.05 -17.85 -12.19
N VAL A 59 -2.76 -17.52 -12.27
CA VAL A 59 -1.95 -17.05 -11.14
C VAL A 59 -2.58 -15.92 -10.35
N LEU A 60 -3.19 -14.94 -11.01
CA LEU A 60 -3.75 -13.77 -10.35
C LEU A 60 -5.04 -14.12 -9.62
N ARG A 61 -5.95 -14.86 -10.26
CA ARG A 61 -7.20 -15.31 -9.65
C ARG A 61 -6.95 -16.20 -8.43
N TRP A 62 -5.98 -17.10 -8.51
CA TRP A 62 -5.58 -17.91 -7.36
C TRP A 62 -5.11 -17.05 -6.19
N ASN A 63 -4.11 -16.18 -6.43
CA ASN A 63 -3.49 -15.38 -5.37
C ASN A 63 -4.41 -14.28 -4.82
N ARG A 64 -5.39 -13.82 -5.59
CA ARG A 64 -6.35 -12.78 -5.17
C ARG A 64 -7.66 -13.34 -4.64
N GLY A 65 -7.78 -14.66 -4.52
CA GLY A 65 -8.95 -15.29 -3.92
C GLY A 65 -10.19 -15.33 -4.83
N TYR A 66 -10.03 -15.24 -6.15
CA TYR A 66 -11.11 -15.34 -7.14
C TYR A 66 -11.08 -16.68 -7.90
N ALA A 67 -10.58 -17.73 -7.25
CA ALA A 67 -10.38 -19.03 -7.89
C ALA A 67 -11.69 -19.72 -8.29
N THR A 68 -12.78 -19.54 -7.55
CA THR A 68 -14.05 -20.21 -7.87
C THR A 68 -14.87 -19.43 -8.90
N ALA A 69 -15.72 -20.13 -9.66
CA ALA A 69 -16.64 -19.54 -10.63
C ALA A 69 -17.59 -18.51 -9.99
N ALA A 70 -18.08 -18.78 -8.78
CA ALA A 70 -18.97 -17.89 -8.04
C ALA A 70 -18.28 -16.57 -7.65
N LEU A 71 -17.06 -16.65 -7.09
CA LEU A 71 -16.28 -15.46 -6.71
C LEU A 71 -15.93 -14.61 -7.94
N GLN A 72 -15.62 -15.26 -9.06
CA GLN A 72 -15.40 -14.58 -10.31
C GLN A 72 -16.66 -13.89 -10.85
N ALA A 73 -17.81 -14.55 -10.81
CA ALA A 73 -19.08 -13.96 -11.25
C ALA A 73 -19.44 -12.73 -10.42
N ASN A 74 -19.22 -12.79 -9.10
CA ASN A 74 -19.40 -11.63 -8.20
C ASN A 74 -18.46 -10.49 -8.55
N LEU A 75 -17.17 -10.78 -8.77
CA LEU A 75 -16.20 -9.79 -9.24
C LEU A 75 -16.65 -9.14 -10.55
N ARG A 76 -17.14 -9.93 -11.50
CA ARG A 76 -17.64 -9.45 -12.78
C ARG A 76 -18.79 -8.46 -12.62
N MET A 77 -19.80 -8.79 -11.80
CA MET A 77 -20.91 -7.88 -11.51
C MET A 77 -20.43 -6.58 -10.86
N ALA A 78 -19.49 -6.67 -9.91
CA ALA A 78 -18.91 -5.50 -9.25
C ALA A 78 -18.17 -4.60 -10.25
N VAL A 79 -17.29 -5.16 -11.09
CA VAL A 79 -16.54 -4.41 -12.11
C VAL A 79 -17.47 -3.72 -13.10
N ILE A 80 -18.54 -4.39 -13.56
CA ILE A 80 -19.54 -3.79 -14.46
C ILE A 80 -20.18 -2.56 -13.80
N LYS A 81 -20.67 -2.72 -12.56
CA LYS A 81 -21.35 -1.64 -11.83
C LYS A 81 -20.41 -0.46 -11.56
N GLU A 82 -19.20 -0.74 -11.12
CA GLU A 82 -18.21 0.29 -10.78
C GLU A 82 -17.74 1.05 -12.03
N LEU A 83 -17.47 0.34 -13.13
CA LEU A 83 -17.09 0.94 -14.40
C LEU A 83 -18.22 1.80 -14.97
N ALA A 84 -19.47 1.33 -14.88
CA ALA A 84 -20.63 2.13 -15.26
C ALA A 84 -20.75 3.43 -14.45
N GLY A 85 -20.46 3.37 -13.14
CA GLY A 85 -20.39 4.55 -12.28
C GLY A 85 -19.32 5.56 -12.71
N GLU A 86 -18.11 5.09 -13.07
CA GLU A 86 -17.04 5.96 -13.56
C GLU A 86 -17.38 6.62 -14.91
N VAL A 87 -17.97 5.85 -15.84
CA VAL A 87 -18.43 6.35 -17.14
C VAL A 87 -19.55 7.39 -16.96
N ALA A 88 -20.56 7.09 -16.13
CA ALA A 88 -21.66 8.02 -15.88
C ALA A 88 -21.18 9.32 -15.23
N LYS A 89 -20.21 9.24 -14.30
CA LYS A 89 -19.65 10.42 -13.61
C LYS A 89 -18.83 11.31 -14.53
N SER A 90 -18.05 10.73 -15.44
CA SER A 90 -17.10 11.48 -16.29
C SER A 90 -17.64 11.84 -17.67
N ALA A 91 -18.73 11.18 -18.12
CA ALA A 91 -19.31 11.32 -19.45
C ALA A 91 -18.25 11.43 -20.58
N PRO A 92 -17.28 10.49 -20.65
CA PRO A 92 -16.09 10.68 -21.47
C PRO A 92 -16.38 10.44 -22.95
N THR A 93 -15.61 11.08 -23.83
CA THR A 93 -15.64 10.82 -25.27
C THR A 93 -14.83 9.58 -25.64
N THR A 94 -13.77 9.28 -24.86
CA THR A 94 -12.87 8.15 -25.05
C THR A 94 -12.65 7.42 -23.73
N MET A 95 -12.65 6.10 -23.73
CA MET A 95 -12.24 5.27 -22.60
C MET A 95 -11.08 4.37 -23.01
N ILE A 96 -10.02 4.31 -22.20
CA ILE A 96 -8.88 3.42 -22.44
C ILE A 96 -8.86 2.36 -21.35
N LEU A 97 -8.87 1.09 -21.76
CA LEU A 97 -8.73 -0.07 -20.89
C LEU A 97 -7.44 -0.80 -21.24
N SER A 98 -6.50 -0.91 -20.30
CA SER A 98 -5.28 -1.69 -20.47
C SER A 98 -5.10 -2.76 -19.40
N ALA A 99 -4.78 -3.98 -19.83
CA ALA A 99 -4.26 -5.02 -18.96
C ALA A 99 -3.22 -5.87 -19.69
N ASN A 100 -2.11 -6.19 -19.02
CA ASN A 100 -1.04 -7.01 -19.60
C ASN A 100 -1.55 -8.40 -20.01
N GLN A 101 -2.54 -8.89 -19.27
CA GLN A 101 -3.06 -10.24 -19.40
C GLN A 101 -4.04 -10.41 -20.57
N PHE A 102 -4.53 -9.32 -21.16
CA PHE A 102 -5.52 -9.44 -22.23
C PHE A 102 -4.94 -10.21 -23.42
N GLY A 103 -3.83 -9.74 -24.00
CA GLY A 103 -3.24 -10.39 -25.17
C GLY A 103 -2.51 -11.70 -24.83
N SER A 104 -1.90 -11.79 -23.65
CA SER A 104 -1.05 -12.94 -23.28
C SER A 104 -1.79 -14.09 -22.60
N ALA A 105 -3.01 -13.88 -22.09
CA ALA A 105 -3.73 -14.91 -21.33
C ALA A 105 -5.17 -15.19 -21.80
N LEU A 106 -5.93 -14.21 -22.32
CA LEU A 106 -7.26 -14.49 -22.87
C LEU A 106 -7.12 -15.21 -24.21
N ARG A 107 -7.69 -16.42 -24.29
CA ARG A 107 -7.43 -17.34 -25.41
C ARG A 107 -8.67 -18.03 -25.94
N THR A 108 -9.74 -18.12 -25.16
CA THR A 108 -10.97 -18.78 -25.62
C THR A 108 -11.99 -17.78 -26.17
N PRO A 109 -12.83 -18.18 -27.15
CA PRO A 109 -13.93 -17.34 -27.61
C PRO A 109 -14.88 -16.91 -26.48
N SER A 110 -15.02 -17.73 -25.43
CA SER A 110 -15.90 -17.42 -24.31
C SER A 110 -15.34 -16.32 -23.40
N GLU A 111 -14.02 -16.28 -23.20
CA GLU A 111 -13.32 -15.22 -22.46
C GLU A 111 -13.46 -13.87 -23.18
N LEU A 112 -13.18 -13.87 -24.49
CA LEU A 112 -13.30 -12.68 -25.33
C LEU A 112 -14.76 -12.24 -25.44
N GLY A 113 -15.70 -13.17 -25.57
CA GLY A 113 -17.14 -12.91 -25.60
C GLY A 113 -17.63 -12.22 -24.32
N ARG A 114 -17.20 -12.70 -23.14
CA ARG A 114 -17.53 -12.04 -21.86
C ARG A 114 -16.96 -10.62 -21.77
N LEU A 115 -15.74 -10.40 -22.25
CA LEU A 115 -15.16 -9.07 -22.29
C LEU A 115 -15.94 -8.16 -23.22
N HIS A 116 -16.24 -8.62 -24.43
CA HIS A 116 -17.05 -7.90 -25.41
C HIS A 116 -18.44 -7.56 -24.86
N ASP A 117 -19.09 -8.51 -24.18
CA ASP A 117 -20.39 -8.33 -23.55
C ASP A 117 -20.41 -7.25 -22.46
N ILE A 118 -19.31 -7.08 -21.73
CA ILE A 118 -19.16 -5.99 -20.76
C ILE A 118 -19.00 -4.67 -21.51
N LEU A 119 -18.13 -4.61 -22.51
CA LEU A 119 -17.78 -3.35 -23.17
C LEU A 119 -18.91 -2.80 -24.05
N ARG A 120 -19.69 -3.66 -24.71
CA ARG A 120 -20.85 -3.25 -25.53
C ARG A 120 -21.97 -2.58 -24.74
N GLN A 121 -21.99 -2.74 -23.41
CA GLN A 121 -22.91 -1.98 -22.56
C GLN A 121 -22.60 -0.47 -22.56
N PHE A 122 -21.38 -0.08 -22.95
CA PHE A 122 -20.92 1.30 -22.96
C PHE A 122 -20.72 1.84 -24.37
N SER A 123 -20.27 1.02 -25.32
CA SER A 123 -20.18 1.41 -26.73
C SER A 123 -19.96 0.24 -27.68
N ASP A 124 -20.42 0.41 -28.93
CA ASP A 124 -20.08 -0.46 -30.06
C ASP A 124 -18.77 -0.07 -30.79
N ASP A 125 -18.21 1.13 -30.60
CA ASP A 125 -16.93 1.55 -31.19
C ASP A 125 -15.77 1.13 -30.28
N ILE A 126 -15.38 -0.14 -30.40
CA ILE A 126 -14.27 -0.75 -29.64
C ILE A 126 -13.08 -0.96 -30.59
N ARG A 127 -11.91 -0.46 -30.19
CA ARG A 127 -10.63 -0.57 -30.92
C ARG A 127 -9.63 -1.33 -30.09
N ILE A 128 -8.95 -2.29 -30.69
CA ILE A 128 -7.94 -3.11 -30.05
C ILE A 128 -6.57 -2.59 -30.47
N VAL A 129 -5.70 -2.37 -29.49
CA VAL A 129 -4.34 -1.87 -29.72
C VAL A 129 -3.34 -2.83 -29.08
N ALA A 130 -2.36 -3.27 -29.87
CA ALA A 130 -1.27 -4.11 -29.40
C ALA A 130 0.08 -3.60 -29.91
N HIS A 131 1.02 -3.39 -28.99
CA HIS A 131 2.42 -3.13 -29.33
C HIS A 131 3.16 -4.46 -29.42
N VAL A 132 3.86 -4.67 -30.54
CA VAL A 132 4.55 -5.92 -30.86
C VAL A 132 5.95 -5.66 -31.41
N GLU A 133 6.80 -6.66 -31.29
CA GLU A 133 8.12 -6.75 -31.91
C GLU A 133 8.27 -8.14 -32.55
N GLU A 134 9.30 -8.35 -33.36
CA GLU A 134 9.67 -9.65 -33.89
C GLU A 134 9.70 -10.75 -32.81
N GLN A 135 9.10 -11.89 -33.14
CA GLN A 135 8.69 -12.95 -32.22
C GLN A 135 9.87 -13.57 -31.47
N SER A 136 11.01 -13.78 -32.10
CA SER A 136 12.18 -14.38 -31.43
C SER A 136 12.73 -13.50 -30.32
N ARG A 137 12.75 -12.18 -30.50
CA ARG A 137 13.13 -11.24 -29.43
C ARG A 137 12.13 -11.24 -28.28
N VAL A 138 10.84 -11.22 -28.60
CA VAL A 138 9.76 -11.25 -27.60
C VAL A 138 9.81 -12.55 -26.81
N LEU A 139 9.93 -13.68 -27.50
CA LEU A 139 10.05 -15.01 -26.91
C LEU A 139 11.24 -15.11 -25.95
N MET A 140 12.42 -14.57 -26.31
CA MET A 140 13.58 -14.60 -25.40
C MET A 140 13.33 -13.88 -24.09
N ARG A 141 12.68 -12.70 -24.13
CA ARG A 141 12.36 -11.94 -22.92
C ARG A 141 11.28 -12.65 -22.11
N HIS A 142 10.22 -13.12 -22.75
CA HIS A 142 9.13 -13.84 -22.11
C HIS A 142 9.61 -15.14 -21.47
N TYR A 143 10.45 -15.91 -22.18
CA TYR A 143 11.04 -17.14 -21.67
C TYR A 143 11.80 -16.91 -20.37
N PHE A 144 12.57 -15.83 -20.27
CA PHE A 144 13.25 -15.49 -19.03
C PHE A 144 12.29 -15.15 -17.88
N GLU A 145 11.19 -14.43 -18.17
CA GLU A 145 10.14 -14.18 -17.17
C GLU A 145 9.46 -15.47 -16.71
N GLN A 146 9.19 -16.40 -17.64
CA GLN A 146 8.66 -17.73 -17.33
C GLN A 146 9.64 -18.54 -16.48
N LEU A 147 10.95 -18.50 -16.76
CA LEU A 147 11.97 -19.12 -15.91
C LEU A 147 11.93 -18.55 -14.49
N LEU A 148 11.82 -17.23 -14.33
CA LEU A 148 11.69 -16.62 -13.01
C LEU A 148 10.36 -16.93 -12.31
N ALA A 149 9.34 -17.36 -13.06
CA ALA A 149 8.04 -17.80 -12.56
C ALA A 149 7.97 -19.32 -12.29
N GLY A 150 8.97 -20.10 -12.71
CA GLY A 150 9.09 -21.53 -12.42
C GLY A 150 9.09 -22.47 -13.63
N ARG A 151 9.24 -21.95 -14.86
CA ARG A 151 9.33 -22.78 -16.06
C ARG A 151 10.50 -23.76 -16.00
N THR A 152 10.24 -25.02 -16.33
CA THR A 152 11.26 -26.09 -16.33
C THR A 152 11.75 -26.46 -17.74
N ALA A 153 10.91 -26.25 -18.74
CA ALA A 153 11.22 -26.52 -20.14
C ALA A 153 12.27 -25.55 -20.70
N SER A 154 13.12 -26.07 -21.59
CA SER A 154 14.04 -25.29 -22.43
C SER A 154 13.34 -24.71 -23.66
N LEU A 155 13.96 -23.74 -24.36
CA LEU A 155 13.47 -23.22 -25.64
C LEU A 155 13.45 -24.27 -26.78
N LYS A 156 14.02 -25.46 -26.58
CA LYS A 156 13.81 -26.61 -27.48
C LYS A 156 12.33 -26.99 -27.61
N LEU A 157 11.48 -26.63 -26.65
CA LEU A 157 10.04 -26.89 -26.75
C LEU A 157 9.44 -26.09 -27.92
N GLU A 158 9.67 -24.77 -27.95
CA GLU A 158 9.26 -23.89 -29.03
C GLU A 158 9.91 -24.25 -30.37
N LEU A 159 11.19 -24.62 -30.37
CA LEU A 159 11.88 -25.06 -31.60
C LEU A 159 11.36 -26.41 -32.11
N GLY A 160 10.82 -27.26 -31.24
CA GLY A 160 10.16 -28.51 -31.62
C GLY A 160 8.88 -28.25 -32.41
N ILE A 161 8.07 -27.29 -31.96
CA ILE A 161 6.88 -26.79 -32.68
C ILE A 161 7.31 -26.27 -34.06
N ALA A 162 8.36 -25.45 -34.09
CA ALA A 162 8.89 -24.88 -35.33
C ALA A 162 9.34 -25.91 -36.38
N GLY A 163 9.95 -26.99 -35.93
CA GLY A 163 10.46 -28.05 -36.80
C GLY A 163 9.40 -28.97 -37.40
N ALA A 164 8.16 -28.93 -36.88
CA ALA A 164 7.07 -29.82 -37.28
C ALA A 164 6.25 -29.34 -38.48
N ASP A 165 6.59 -28.18 -39.08
CA ASP A 165 5.77 -27.45 -40.06
C ASP A 165 4.35 -27.20 -39.50
N PRO A 166 4.25 -26.40 -38.41
CA PRO A 166 3.02 -26.29 -37.63
C PRO A 166 1.90 -25.71 -38.49
N GLN A 167 0.78 -26.44 -38.60
CA GLN A 167 -0.41 -25.95 -39.30
C GLN A 167 -1.07 -24.78 -38.55
N ASP A 168 -0.95 -24.74 -37.21
CA ASP A 168 -1.44 -23.66 -36.35
C ASP A 168 -0.59 -23.57 -35.05
N TRP A 169 0.35 -22.61 -35.00
CA TRP A 169 1.22 -22.38 -33.83
C TRP A 169 0.43 -22.18 -32.54
N ALA A 170 -0.67 -21.41 -32.60
CA ALA A 170 -1.42 -21.05 -31.42
C ALA A 170 -2.17 -22.26 -30.84
N GLU A 171 -2.75 -23.09 -31.70
CA GLU A 171 -3.42 -24.33 -31.30
C GLU A 171 -2.43 -25.31 -30.64
N GLU A 172 -1.26 -25.53 -31.27
CA GLU A 172 -0.22 -26.40 -30.69
C GLU A 172 0.26 -25.91 -29.32
N CYS A 173 0.45 -24.59 -29.16
CA CYS A 173 0.84 -24.02 -27.87
C CYS A 173 -0.25 -24.19 -26.80
N ILE A 174 -1.53 -24.07 -27.18
CA ILE A 174 -2.68 -24.25 -26.28
C ILE A 174 -2.81 -25.70 -25.85
N ASP A 175 -2.62 -26.66 -26.76
CA ASP A 175 -2.67 -28.09 -26.47
C ASP A 175 -1.56 -28.55 -25.51
N MET A 176 -0.43 -27.85 -25.50
CA MET A 176 0.68 -28.09 -24.57
C MET A 176 0.46 -27.48 -23.17
N MET A 177 -0.64 -26.76 -22.93
CA MET A 177 -0.90 -26.16 -21.62
C MET A 177 -1.15 -27.24 -20.56
N PRO A 178 -0.39 -27.26 -19.45
CA PRO A 178 -0.62 -28.24 -18.39
C PRO A 178 -1.97 -28.02 -17.72
N ARG A 179 -2.51 -29.10 -17.14
CA ARG A 179 -3.61 -28.97 -16.18
C ARG A 179 -3.14 -28.16 -14.98
N LEU A 180 -4.00 -27.26 -14.50
CA LEU A 180 -3.71 -26.41 -13.36
C LEU A 180 -3.38 -27.23 -12.10
N ASN A 181 -2.22 -26.98 -11.52
CA ASN A 181 -1.84 -27.54 -10.22
C ASN A 181 -1.07 -26.51 -9.38
N PRO A 182 -1.77 -25.66 -8.60
CA PRO A 182 -1.16 -24.55 -7.86
C PRO A 182 -0.17 -25.03 -6.80
N LEU A 183 -0.40 -26.23 -6.24
CA LEU A 183 0.49 -26.84 -5.24
C LEU A 183 1.85 -27.21 -5.85
N MET A 184 1.87 -27.55 -7.13
CA MET A 184 3.09 -27.84 -7.89
C MET A 184 3.66 -26.61 -8.61
N ASN A 185 3.05 -25.43 -8.41
CA ASN A 185 3.34 -24.21 -9.17
C ASN A 185 3.22 -24.41 -10.70
N GLU A 186 2.34 -25.31 -11.13
CA GLU A 186 2.06 -25.59 -12.54
C GLU A 186 0.87 -24.74 -13.00
N PHE A 187 1.21 -23.68 -13.73
CA PHE A 187 0.27 -22.75 -14.34
C PHE A 187 0.54 -22.70 -15.84
N ALA A 188 -0.51 -22.57 -16.65
CA ALA A 188 -0.42 -22.62 -18.10
C ALA A 188 0.52 -21.54 -18.65
N GLU A 189 0.35 -20.30 -18.19
CA GLU A 189 1.15 -19.13 -18.59
C GLU A 189 2.64 -19.24 -18.21
N VAL A 190 2.99 -20.13 -17.28
CA VAL A 190 4.39 -20.33 -16.84
C VAL A 190 5.05 -21.46 -17.63
N GLN A 191 4.36 -22.57 -17.85
CA GLN A 191 4.98 -23.77 -18.42
C GLN A 191 4.80 -23.88 -19.94
N ALA A 192 3.72 -23.33 -20.49
CA ALA A 192 3.38 -23.49 -21.90
C ALA A 192 4.14 -22.50 -22.80
N PRO A 193 4.37 -22.88 -24.06
CA PRO A 193 4.77 -21.95 -25.11
C PRO A 193 3.77 -20.79 -25.30
N ALA A 194 4.27 -19.65 -25.75
CA ALA A 194 3.48 -18.44 -25.96
C ALA A 194 2.63 -18.54 -27.24
N PHE A 195 1.39 -19.02 -27.11
CA PHE A 195 0.43 -19.12 -28.22
C PHE A 195 0.19 -17.79 -28.95
N TRP A 196 0.33 -16.68 -28.22
CA TRP A 196 0.05 -15.34 -28.68
C TRP A 196 1.16 -14.73 -29.57
N LEU A 197 2.26 -15.44 -29.81
CA LEU A 197 3.29 -15.04 -30.77
C LEU A 197 2.81 -15.13 -32.23
N ASP A 198 1.77 -15.93 -32.49
CA ASP A 198 1.05 -15.88 -33.75
C ASP A 198 0.16 -14.62 -33.80
N TYR A 199 0.73 -13.51 -34.24
CA TYR A 199 0.03 -12.23 -34.32
C TYR A 199 -1.12 -12.24 -35.33
N ALA A 200 -1.04 -13.02 -36.40
CA ALA A 200 -2.13 -13.14 -37.37
C ALA A 200 -3.30 -13.92 -36.78
N GLY A 201 -3.03 -15.05 -36.11
CA GLY A 201 -4.03 -15.80 -35.36
C GLY A 201 -4.60 -15.01 -34.18
N LEU A 202 -3.78 -14.20 -33.50
CA LEU A 202 -4.22 -13.28 -32.45
C LEU A 202 -5.21 -12.26 -33.01
N GLN A 203 -4.86 -11.54 -34.08
CA GLN A 203 -5.77 -10.58 -34.70
C GLN A 203 -7.09 -11.24 -35.09
N LYS A 204 -7.04 -12.36 -35.81
CA LYS A 204 -8.24 -13.10 -36.24
C LYS A 204 -9.14 -13.44 -35.05
N ARG A 205 -8.58 -14.04 -33.99
CA ARG A 205 -9.33 -14.47 -32.80
C ARG A 205 -10.06 -13.32 -32.11
N TRP A 206 -9.44 -12.15 -32.06
CA TRP A 206 -10.05 -10.95 -31.49
C TRP A 206 -11.09 -10.34 -32.43
N GLU A 207 -10.82 -10.27 -33.74
CA GLU A 207 -11.76 -9.75 -34.74
C GLU A 207 -13.00 -10.63 -34.92
N ASP A 208 -12.90 -11.95 -34.73
CA ASP A 208 -14.02 -12.88 -34.73
C ASP A 208 -15.08 -12.54 -33.66
N VAL A 209 -14.68 -11.82 -32.59
CA VAL A 209 -15.56 -11.41 -31.49
C VAL A 209 -15.88 -9.92 -31.51
N PHE A 210 -14.89 -9.06 -31.76
CA PHE A 210 -15.01 -7.60 -31.71
C PHE A 210 -15.30 -6.95 -33.07
N GLY A 211 -15.31 -7.74 -34.15
CA GLY A 211 -15.56 -7.29 -35.51
C GLY A 211 -14.29 -7.02 -36.32
N ALA A 212 -14.37 -7.22 -37.63
CA ALA A 212 -13.26 -7.00 -38.55
C ALA A 212 -12.81 -5.54 -38.60
N GLY A 213 -11.50 -5.30 -38.66
CA GLY A 213 -10.91 -3.97 -38.72
C GLY A 213 -10.89 -3.21 -37.38
N CYS A 214 -11.19 -3.89 -36.26
CA CYS A 214 -11.08 -3.30 -34.93
C CYS A 214 -9.64 -3.27 -34.40
N PHE A 215 -8.73 -4.03 -35.02
CA PHE A 215 -7.39 -4.29 -34.51
C PHE A 215 -6.33 -3.35 -35.10
N SER A 216 -5.41 -2.85 -34.28
CA SER A 216 -4.24 -2.08 -34.70
C SER A 216 -2.97 -2.60 -34.03
N PHE A 217 -2.05 -3.14 -34.85
CA PHE A 217 -0.68 -3.43 -34.42
C PHE A 217 0.21 -2.21 -34.55
N ARG A 218 1.08 -2.04 -33.55
CA ARG A 218 2.03 -0.93 -33.46
C ARG A 218 3.40 -1.46 -33.06
N SER A 219 4.47 -0.80 -33.50
CA SER A 219 5.83 -1.23 -33.13
C SER A 219 6.13 -0.95 -31.66
N TYR A 220 6.63 -1.96 -30.95
CA TYR A 220 7.40 -1.75 -29.74
C TYR A 220 8.85 -1.42 -30.11
N ASP A 221 9.35 -0.30 -29.60
CA ASP A 221 10.73 0.14 -29.75
C ASP A 221 11.25 0.64 -28.39
N PRO A 222 12.32 0.05 -27.84
CA PRO A 222 12.84 0.45 -26.53
C PRO A 222 13.23 1.92 -26.44
N GLU A 223 13.81 2.51 -27.48
CA GLU A 223 14.18 3.92 -27.48
C GLU A 223 12.93 4.80 -27.34
N THR A 224 11.89 4.50 -28.12
CA THR A 224 10.60 5.18 -28.05
C THR A 224 9.95 5.07 -26.67
N PHE A 225 9.93 3.87 -26.06
CA PHE A 225 9.20 3.64 -24.81
C PHE A 225 9.91 4.17 -23.55
N TYR A 226 11.23 4.26 -23.61
CA TYR A 226 12.06 4.57 -22.44
C TYR A 226 12.77 5.93 -22.51
N GLY A 227 12.73 6.64 -23.66
CA GLY A 227 13.18 8.02 -23.82
C GLY A 227 12.27 9.08 -23.17
N ASP A 228 12.74 10.33 -23.16
CA ASP A 228 12.11 11.45 -22.42
C ASP A 228 10.78 11.96 -23.01
N ASP A 229 10.62 11.97 -24.35
CA ASP A 229 9.46 12.58 -25.03
C ASP A 229 8.70 11.66 -26.00
N SER A 230 9.33 10.58 -26.46
CA SER A 230 8.83 9.70 -27.52
C SER A 230 7.64 8.84 -27.09
N LEU A 231 7.59 8.40 -25.83
CA LEU A 231 6.48 7.59 -25.32
C LEU A 231 5.17 8.37 -25.33
N ALA A 232 5.19 9.65 -24.95
CA ALA A 232 3.98 10.47 -24.91
C ALA A 232 3.37 10.61 -26.32
N GLN A 233 4.22 10.76 -27.34
CA GLN A 233 3.81 10.83 -28.73
C GLN A 233 3.20 9.50 -29.19
N GLU A 234 3.84 8.39 -28.86
CA GLU A 234 3.33 7.07 -29.21
C GLU A 234 2.00 6.77 -28.51
N VAL A 235 1.86 7.08 -27.21
CA VAL A 235 0.59 6.92 -26.49
C VAL A 235 -0.51 7.79 -27.09
N CYS A 236 -0.21 9.03 -27.47
CA CYS A 236 -1.20 9.88 -28.14
C CYS A 236 -1.61 9.29 -29.50
N ALA A 237 -0.65 8.78 -30.28
CA ALA A 237 -0.92 8.19 -31.58
C ALA A 237 -1.62 6.83 -31.50
N ALA A 238 -1.37 6.05 -30.45
CA ALA A 238 -1.95 4.72 -30.24
C ALA A 238 -3.44 4.78 -29.87
N PHE A 239 -3.88 5.86 -29.21
CA PHE A 239 -5.25 6.01 -28.70
C PHE A 239 -5.98 7.24 -29.27
N ASP A 240 -5.49 7.79 -30.38
CA ASP A 240 -6.01 9.00 -31.05
C ASP A 240 -6.27 10.18 -30.08
N LEU A 241 -5.34 10.41 -29.16
CA LEU A 241 -5.49 11.44 -28.12
C LEU A 241 -5.01 12.81 -28.60
N PRO A 242 -5.54 13.90 -28.01
CA PRO A 242 -5.03 15.24 -28.31
C PRO A 242 -3.54 15.34 -27.96
N LYS A 243 -2.77 15.99 -28.84
CA LYS A 243 -1.37 16.33 -28.56
C LYS A 243 -1.29 17.15 -27.26
N ASN A 244 -0.18 17.00 -26.52
CA ASN A 244 0.11 17.67 -25.23
C ASN A 244 -0.62 17.08 -24.00
N ILE A 245 -0.26 15.86 -23.60
CA ILE A 245 -0.70 15.20 -22.34
C ILE A 245 0.45 15.15 -21.32
N GLY A 246 1.40 16.09 -21.45
CA GLY A 246 2.60 16.15 -20.62
C GLY A 246 3.64 15.06 -20.93
N LYS A 247 4.78 15.14 -20.22
CA LYS A 247 5.91 14.21 -20.35
C LYS A 247 5.96 13.23 -19.19
N ILE A 248 6.65 12.11 -19.36
CA ILE A 248 7.04 11.22 -18.26
C ILE A 248 8.55 11.10 -18.26
N ASP A 249 9.17 11.09 -17.08
CA ASP A 249 10.63 11.00 -16.98
C ASP A 249 11.15 9.76 -17.71
N ALA A 250 12.27 9.89 -18.44
CA ALA A 250 12.93 8.72 -19.01
C ALA A 250 13.16 7.63 -17.96
N ALA A 251 13.08 6.39 -18.42
CA ALA A 251 13.32 5.23 -17.60
C ALA A 251 14.41 4.39 -18.26
N ARG A 252 15.12 3.59 -17.47
CA ARG A 252 16.06 2.64 -18.05
C ARG A 252 15.30 1.50 -18.71
N ALA A 253 15.58 1.23 -19.99
CA ALA A 253 15.07 0.06 -20.68
C ALA A 253 15.51 -1.23 -19.94
N PRO A 254 14.67 -2.28 -19.89
CA PRO A 254 15.03 -3.55 -19.30
C PRO A 254 16.32 -4.11 -19.92
N THR A 255 17.29 -4.48 -19.09
CA THR A 255 18.50 -5.13 -19.57
C THR A 255 18.16 -6.52 -20.10
N PRO A 256 18.66 -6.92 -21.29
CA PRO A 256 18.52 -8.28 -21.78
C PRO A 256 19.00 -9.33 -20.76
N ALA A 257 18.27 -10.43 -20.65
CA ALA A 257 18.55 -11.47 -19.67
C ALA A 257 19.90 -12.17 -19.95
N PRO A 258 20.80 -12.30 -18.95
CA PRO A 258 22.04 -13.05 -19.10
C PRO A 258 21.77 -14.53 -19.37
N ALA A 259 22.34 -15.08 -20.44
CA ALA A 259 22.14 -16.48 -20.83
C ALA A 259 22.61 -17.48 -19.76
N PRO A 260 23.77 -17.28 -19.07
CA PRO A 260 24.17 -18.16 -17.97
C PRO A 260 23.16 -18.18 -16.82
N TRP A 261 22.54 -17.04 -16.51
CA TRP A 261 21.52 -16.97 -15.46
C TRP A 261 20.24 -17.69 -15.88
N ALA A 262 19.79 -17.55 -17.14
CA ALA A 262 18.66 -18.32 -17.65
C ALA A 262 18.88 -19.84 -17.47
N THR A 263 20.08 -20.35 -17.81
CA THR A 263 20.45 -21.75 -17.57
C THR A 263 20.38 -22.12 -16.09
N ARG A 264 20.97 -21.31 -15.20
CA ARG A 264 20.92 -21.55 -13.74
C ARG A 264 19.50 -21.60 -13.22
N ALA A 265 18.66 -20.66 -13.64
CA ALA A 265 17.28 -20.56 -13.19
C ALA A 265 16.48 -21.81 -13.58
N ARG A 266 16.61 -22.26 -14.84
CA ARG A 266 15.97 -23.50 -15.30
C ARG A 266 16.44 -24.72 -14.53
N GLN A 267 17.76 -24.87 -14.34
CA GLN A 267 18.32 -25.99 -13.57
C GLN A 267 17.84 -26.00 -12.11
N MET A 268 17.69 -24.82 -11.49
CA MET A 268 17.10 -24.71 -10.16
C MET A 268 15.61 -25.05 -10.16
N ASN A 269 14.83 -24.59 -11.14
CA ASN A 269 13.40 -24.92 -11.25
C ASN A 269 13.15 -26.43 -11.34
N LEU A 270 14.03 -27.18 -12.04
CA LEU A 270 13.96 -28.64 -12.06
C LEU A 270 14.13 -29.26 -10.65
N LEU A 271 15.01 -28.70 -9.82
CA LEU A 271 15.20 -29.17 -8.45
C LEU A 271 14.07 -28.73 -7.52
N PHE A 272 13.52 -27.52 -7.71
CA PHE A 272 12.37 -27.06 -6.97
C PHE A 272 11.12 -27.89 -7.30
N SER A 273 10.87 -28.22 -8.56
CA SER A 273 9.81 -29.16 -8.96
C SER A 273 9.96 -30.52 -8.26
N LYS A 274 11.19 -31.07 -8.21
CA LYS A 274 11.48 -32.30 -7.44
C LYS A 274 11.25 -32.14 -5.92
N ALA A 275 11.47 -30.94 -5.37
CA ALA A 275 11.20 -30.66 -3.96
C ALA A 275 9.70 -30.61 -3.69
N LEU A 276 8.91 -29.95 -4.56
CA LEU A 276 7.46 -29.92 -4.47
C LEU A 276 6.86 -31.33 -4.57
N ALA A 277 7.40 -32.18 -5.45
CA ALA A 277 7.00 -33.59 -5.57
C ALA A 277 7.33 -34.42 -4.32
N LYS A 278 8.20 -33.92 -3.44
CA LYS A 278 8.50 -34.50 -2.10
C LYS A 278 7.78 -33.74 -0.98
N GLU A 279 6.61 -33.15 -1.30
CA GLU A 279 5.73 -32.45 -0.38
C GLU A 279 6.33 -31.22 0.33
N ARG A 280 7.44 -30.69 -0.18
CA ARG A 280 7.93 -29.38 0.26
C ARG A 280 7.07 -28.29 -0.36
N LEU A 281 6.98 -27.16 0.33
CA LEU A 281 6.25 -25.99 -0.14
C LEU A 281 7.24 -24.85 -0.33
N ILE A 282 7.26 -24.28 -1.54
CA ILE A 282 8.13 -23.15 -1.87
C ILE A 282 7.24 -21.97 -2.25
N PRO A 283 6.96 -21.04 -1.32
CA PRO A 283 6.20 -19.83 -1.62
C PRO A 283 6.85 -19.05 -2.77
N ARG A 284 6.04 -18.45 -3.65
CA ARG A 284 6.55 -17.75 -4.86
C ARG A 284 7.55 -16.65 -4.59
N GLN A 285 7.36 -15.90 -3.52
CA GLN A 285 8.33 -14.87 -3.11
C GLN A 285 9.68 -15.48 -2.76
N LEU A 286 9.68 -16.62 -2.05
CA LEU A 286 10.90 -17.38 -1.79
C LEU A 286 11.48 -17.94 -3.08
N TRP A 287 10.67 -18.57 -3.93
CA TRP A 287 11.10 -19.09 -5.24
C TRP A 287 11.87 -18.05 -6.04
N ARG A 288 11.27 -16.87 -6.25
CA ARG A 288 11.88 -15.77 -7.00
C ARG A 288 13.17 -15.27 -6.32
N LYS A 289 13.17 -15.15 -4.99
CA LYS A 289 14.36 -14.74 -4.23
C LYS A 289 15.52 -15.70 -4.43
N LEU A 290 15.27 -17.01 -4.35
CA LEU A 290 16.29 -18.05 -4.57
C LEU A 290 16.83 -18.03 -6.01
N LEU A 291 15.98 -17.77 -7.00
CA LEU A 291 16.41 -17.63 -8.40
C LEU A 291 17.26 -16.38 -8.65
N ILE A 292 17.02 -15.30 -7.91
CA ILE A 292 17.84 -14.08 -7.96
C ILE A 292 19.22 -14.35 -7.33
N GLU A 293 19.29 -15.08 -6.22
CA GLU A 293 20.54 -15.39 -5.52
C GLU A 293 21.52 -16.23 -6.38
N VAL A 294 21.02 -17.07 -7.28
CA VAL A 294 21.88 -17.83 -8.21
C VAL A 294 22.28 -17.04 -9.46
N GLY A 295 21.72 -15.83 -9.64
CA GLY A 295 21.89 -15.01 -10.82
C GLY A 295 23.31 -14.47 -11.00
N ILE A 296 23.76 -14.46 -12.26
CA ILE A 296 25.05 -13.87 -12.66
C ILE A 296 24.87 -13.05 -13.94
N GLY A 297 25.76 -12.08 -14.14
CA GLY A 297 25.92 -11.43 -15.43
C GLY A 297 26.49 -12.38 -16.49
N GLY A 298 26.58 -11.91 -17.73
CA GLY A 298 27.12 -12.67 -18.86
C GLY A 298 26.57 -12.14 -20.18
N ALA A 299 26.95 -12.80 -21.28
CA ALA A 299 26.37 -12.51 -22.59
C ALA A 299 24.84 -12.71 -22.53
N PRO A 300 24.05 -11.83 -23.18
CA PRO A 300 22.60 -11.95 -23.16
C PRO A 300 22.13 -13.11 -24.03
N LEU A 301 20.89 -13.56 -23.81
CA LEU A 301 20.21 -14.44 -24.75
C LEU A 301 20.12 -13.76 -26.13
N GLN A 302 20.50 -14.48 -27.19
CA GLN A 302 20.57 -13.95 -28.56
C GLN A 302 19.41 -14.48 -29.40
N ALA A 303 18.55 -13.58 -29.88
CA ALA A 303 17.35 -13.94 -30.65
C ALA A 303 17.67 -14.63 -31.99
N GLY A 304 18.84 -14.38 -32.58
CA GLY A 304 19.29 -15.02 -33.82
C GLY A 304 19.38 -16.55 -33.74
N ALA A 305 19.55 -17.12 -32.55
CA ALA A 305 19.54 -18.58 -32.34
C ALA A 305 18.12 -19.21 -32.42
N LEU A 306 17.08 -18.37 -32.51
CA LEU A 306 15.69 -18.78 -32.71
C LEU A 306 15.20 -18.46 -34.13
N SER A 307 16.10 -18.34 -35.11
CA SER A 307 15.71 -18.08 -36.51
C SER A 307 14.67 -19.05 -37.08
N PRO A 308 14.57 -20.34 -36.67
CA PRO A 308 13.45 -21.19 -37.09
C PRO A 308 12.07 -20.63 -36.70
N ILE A 309 11.95 -19.98 -35.53
CA ILE A 309 10.72 -19.33 -35.07
C ILE A 309 10.42 -18.11 -35.94
N SER A 310 11.42 -17.27 -36.21
CA SER A 310 11.28 -16.12 -37.10
C SER A 310 10.85 -16.51 -38.52
N ASN A 311 11.30 -17.68 -39.00
CA ASN A 311 10.95 -18.17 -40.34
C ASN A 311 9.47 -18.54 -40.49
N ILE A 312 8.85 -19.12 -39.45
CA ILE A 312 7.42 -19.46 -39.44
C ILE A 312 6.57 -18.22 -39.69
N PHE A 313 6.87 -17.14 -38.97
CA PHE A 313 6.07 -15.92 -39.01
C PHE A 313 6.48 -14.94 -40.11
N LYS A 314 7.50 -15.27 -40.92
CA LYS A 314 8.03 -14.33 -41.92
C LYS A 314 6.97 -13.84 -42.90
N ALA A 315 6.15 -14.76 -43.42
CA ALA A 315 5.11 -14.43 -44.38
C ALA A 315 3.96 -13.63 -43.74
N SER A 316 3.48 -14.06 -42.57
CA SER A 316 2.41 -13.36 -41.85
C SER A 316 2.85 -11.97 -41.37
N ASN A 317 4.08 -11.82 -40.87
CA ASN A 317 4.65 -10.52 -40.49
C ASN A 317 4.75 -9.56 -41.67
N ALA A 318 5.13 -10.03 -42.86
CA ALA A 318 5.15 -9.19 -44.06
C ALA A 318 3.75 -8.67 -44.42
N ALA A 319 2.72 -9.52 -44.31
CA ALA A 319 1.33 -9.11 -44.50
C ALA A 319 0.85 -8.14 -43.41
N LEU A 320 1.20 -8.37 -42.14
CA LEU A 320 0.83 -7.49 -41.03
C LEU A 320 1.46 -6.10 -41.16
N VAL A 321 2.74 -6.00 -41.57
CA VAL A 321 3.41 -4.71 -41.83
C VAL A 321 2.72 -3.92 -42.95
N GLN A 322 2.21 -4.61 -43.98
CA GLN A 322 1.43 -3.96 -45.03
C GLN A 322 0.04 -3.51 -44.55
N ALA A 323 -0.60 -4.32 -43.70
CA ALA A 323 -1.95 -4.06 -43.20
C ALA A 323 -1.99 -2.99 -42.09
N HIS A 324 -0.91 -2.82 -41.32
CA HIS A 324 -0.86 -1.95 -40.14
C HIS A 324 0.19 -0.85 -40.30
N PRO A 325 -0.19 0.38 -40.68
CA PRO A 325 0.76 1.46 -40.96
C PRO A 325 1.68 1.85 -39.79
N ALA A 326 1.23 1.63 -38.55
CA ALA A 326 2.01 1.89 -37.34
C ALA A 326 2.97 0.74 -36.95
N LEU A 327 2.93 -0.38 -37.68
CA LEU A 327 3.83 -1.50 -37.50
C LEU A 327 4.98 -1.41 -38.52
N SER A 328 6.14 -0.97 -38.05
CA SER A 328 7.31 -0.80 -38.90
C SER A 328 7.94 -2.14 -39.32
N ALA A 329 8.40 -2.21 -40.57
CA ALA A 329 9.21 -3.32 -41.06
C ALA A 329 10.48 -3.52 -40.21
N LYS A 330 11.07 -2.44 -39.70
CA LYS A 330 12.27 -2.48 -38.84
C LYS A 330 12.02 -3.29 -37.56
N ALA A 331 10.91 -3.03 -36.85
CA ALA A 331 10.57 -3.74 -35.62
C ALA A 331 10.30 -5.23 -35.83
N MET A 332 9.84 -5.59 -37.03
CA MET A 332 9.49 -6.97 -37.42
C MET A 332 10.60 -7.70 -38.18
N THR A 333 11.73 -7.03 -38.46
CA THR A 333 12.88 -7.65 -39.11
C THR A 333 13.61 -8.51 -38.09
N PRO A 334 13.82 -9.82 -38.33
CA PRO A 334 14.53 -10.69 -37.40
C PRO A 334 16.01 -10.37 -37.32
N ASP A 335 16.63 -10.75 -36.20
CA ASP A 335 18.08 -10.72 -36.04
C ASP A 335 18.77 -11.69 -37.02
N ALA A 336 20.05 -11.44 -37.29
CA ALA A 336 20.84 -12.32 -38.13
C ALA A 336 20.85 -13.75 -37.55
N PRO A 337 20.66 -14.79 -38.38
CA PRO A 337 20.61 -16.17 -37.90
C PRO A 337 21.96 -16.55 -37.27
N LEU A 338 21.89 -17.28 -36.17
CA LEU A 338 23.03 -17.89 -35.48
C LEU A 338 22.90 -19.42 -35.54
N ASP A 339 23.89 -20.12 -35.01
CA ASP A 339 23.82 -21.56 -34.83
C ASP A 339 22.62 -21.98 -33.96
N ASP A 340 22.19 -23.23 -34.13
CA ASP A 340 21.07 -23.82 -33.40
C ASP A 340 21.15 -23.55 -31.90
N TRP A 341 20.02 -23.18 -31.32
CA TRP A 341 19.94 -22.85 -29.90
C TRP A 341 20.47 -23.99 -29.02
N THR A 342 21.40 -23.63 -28.15
CA THR A 342 21.88 -24.46 -27.05
C THR A 342 21.86 -23.65 -25.75
N GLU A 343 21.67 -24.34 -24.62
CA GLU A 343 21.75 -23.67 -23.34
C GLU A 343 23.18 -23.21 -23.06
N ALA A 344 23.32 -21.94 -22.69
CA ALA A 344 24.60 -21.38 -22.32
C ALA A 344 25.19 -22.09 -21.10
N ASN A 345 26.52 -22.16 -21.03
CA ASN A 345 27.22 -22.63 -19.83
C ASN A 345 26.78 -21.79 -18.62
N PRO A 346 26.37 -22.38 -17.48
CA PRO A 346 25.97 -21.62 -16.30
C PRO A 346 27.16 -20.94 -15.59
N GLU A 347 28.39 -21.17 -16.05
CA GLU A 347 29.65 -20.59 -15.58
C GLU A 347 30.00 -20.84 -14.10
N ARG A 348 31.23 -20.50 -13.71
CA ARG A 348 31.75 -20.56 -12.33
C ARG A 348 31.56 -21.91 -11.64
N GLY A 349 31.64 -23.00 -12.42
CA GLY A 349 31.47 -24.37 -11.90
C GLY A 349 30.10 -24.64 -11.28
N PHE A 350 29.06 -23.88 -11.65
CA PHE A 350 27.73 -23.96 -11.06
C PHE A 350 27.16 -25.38 -11.06
N ARG A 351 26.70 -25.82 -9.88
CA ARG A 351 25.99 -27.10 -9.69
C ARG A 351 24.71 -26.82 -8.93
N ALA A 352 23.57 -26.87 -9.61
CA ALA A 352 22.27 -26.57 -9.01
C ALA A 352 22.00 -27.38 -7.72
N THR A 353 22.47 -28.63 -7.65
CA THR A 353 22.30 -29.48 -6.45
C THR A 353 23.01 -28.95 -5.22
N GLN A 354 24.17 -28.28 -5.36
CA GLN A 354 24.88 -27.67 -4.23
C GLN A 354 24.12 -26.45 -3.68
N TYR A 355 23.62 -25.60 -4.58
CA TYR A 355 22.78 -24.46 -4.20
C TYR A 355 21.46 -24.93 -3.58
N MET A 356 20.88 -26.01 -4.12
CA MET A 356 19.70 -26.64 -3.52
C MET A 356 19.99 -27.07 -2.07
N CYS A 357 21.13 -27.71 -1.78
CA CYS A 357 21.50 -28.05 -0.40
C CYS A 357 21.57 -26.82 0.53
N VAL A 358 22.07 -25.68 0.04
CA VAL A 358 22.09 -24.42 0.80
C VAL A 358 20.68 -23.85 1.00
N PHE A 359 19.79 -24.03 0.03
CA PHE A 359 18.42 -23.53 0.09
C PHE A 359 17.47 -24.43 0.89
N LEU A 360 17.80 -25.71 1.05
CA LEU A 360 16.96 -26.70 1.73
C LEU A 360 16.48 -26.26 3.11
N PRO A 361 17.33 -25.76 4.03
CA PRO A 361 16.85 -25.30 5.34
C PRO A 361 15.80 -24.19 5.25
N ARG A 362 15.94 -23.26 4.29
CA ARG A 362 14.96 -22.18 4.06
C ARG A 362 13.67 -22.70 3.46
N ILE A 363 13.75 -23.68 2.57
CA ILE A 363 12.58 -24.35 1.97
C ILE A 363 11.86 -25.18 3.03
N ASP A 364 12.58 -25.90 3.89
CA ASP A 364 12.02 -26.72 4.95
C ASP A 364 11.36 -25.83 6.02
N ALA A 365 11.99 -24.71 6.40
CA ALA A 365 11.38 -23.71 7.27
C ALA A 365 10.09 -23.13 6.67
N ALA A 366 10.11 -22.74 5.38
CA ALA A 366 8.91 -22.27 4.69
C ALA A 366 7.83 -23.36 4.57
N THR A 367 8.23 -24.62 4.44
CA THR A 367 7.32 -25.77 4.40
C THR A 367 6.62 -25.94 5.75
N ILE A 368 7.37 -25.87 6.85
CA ILE A 368 6.82 -25.92 8.21
C ILE A 368 5.86 -24.76 8.40
N GLU A 369 6.29 -23.53 8.12
CA GLU A 369 5.46 -22.33 8.28
C GLU A 369 4.15 -22.43 7.45
N GLU A 370 4.22 -22.90 6.21
CA GLU A 370 3.04 -23.04 5.36
C GLU A 370 2.14 -24.20 5.80
N ARG A 371 2.70 -25.30 6.30
CA ARG A 371 1.92 -26.40 6.89
C ARG A 371 1.27 -25.97 8.19
N GLU A 372 1.95 -25.23 9.05
CA GLU A 372 1.40 -24.65 10.28
C GLU A 372 0.30 -23.65 9.97
N LYS A 373 0.47 -22.79 8.96
CA LYS A 373 -0.60 -21.90 8.49
C LYS A 373 -1.83 -22.69 8.02
N ARG A 374 -1.63 -23.77 7.27
CA ARG A 374 -2.72 -24.62 6.78
C ARG A 374 -3.36 -25.43 7.91
N ALA A 375 -2.56 -25.98 8.82
CA ALA A 375 -3.02 -26.71 9.99
C ALA A 375 -3.79 -25.77 10.92
N ALA A 376 -3.27 -24.58 11.24
CA ALA A 376 -3.98 -23.55 12.00
C ALA A 376 -5.26 -23.11 11.28
N ALA A 377 -5.26 -22.99 9.95
CA ALA A 377 -6.48 -22.71 9.20
C ALA A 377 -7.50 -23.87 9.30
N ILE A 378 -7.07 -25.13 9.21
CA ILE A 378 -7.92 -26.33 9.30
C ILE A 378 -8.41 -26.57 10.73
N GLU A 379 -7.54 -26.45 11.71
CA GLU A 379 -7.81 -26.64 13.14
C GLU A 379 -8.69 -25.51 13.66
N ALA A 380 -8.53 -24.29 13.15
CA ALA A 380 -9.46 -23.23 13.42
C ALA A 380 -10.78 -23.37 12.64
N LEU A 381 -10.79 -23.93 11.42
CA LEU A 381 -12.03 -24.37 10.76
C LEU A 381 -12.73 -25.50 11.55
N ALA A 382 -11.99 -26.33 12.30
CA ALA A 382 -12.52 -27.43 13.11
C ALA A 382 -12.94 -27.02 14.53
N ALA A 383 -12.24 -26.06 15.14
CA ALA A 383 -12.55 -25.51 16.46
C ALA A 383 -13.76 -24.57 16.45
N HIS A 384 -14.07 -23.99 15.28
CA HIS A 384 -15.29 -23.22 15.04
C HIS A 384 -16.29 -24.16 14.34
N GLY A 385 -16.92 -25.05 15.10
CA GLY A 385 -17.75 -26.12 14.55
C GLY A 385 -18.83 -25.59 13.59
N ALA A 386 -18.89 -26.14 12.37
CA ALA A 386 -19.90 -26.00 11.29
C ALA A 386 -20.41 -24.59 10.88
N GLU A 387 -20.26 -23.57 11.72
CA GLU A 387 -20.57 -22.18 11.48
C GLU A 387 -19.33 -21.39 11.92
N GLY A 388 -18.56 -20.88 10.95
CA GLY A 388 -17.41 -20.00 11.23
C GLY A 388 -17.84 -18.72 11.97
N PRO A 389 -16.89 -17.85 12.36
CA PRO A 389 -17.24 -16.58 13.01
C PRO A 389 -18.25 -15.83 12.12
N LYS A 390 -19.42 -15.55 12.68
CA LYS A 390 -20.50 -14.84 11.98
C LYS A 390 -20.20 -13.35 12.04
N LEU A 391 -20.38 -12.68 10.91
CA LEU A 391 -20.39 -11.23 10.86
C LEU A 391 -21.56 -10.70 11.67
N SER A 392 -21.36 -9.60 12.38
CA SER A 392 -22.44 -8.83 12.98
C SER A 392 -23.40 -8.34 11.88
N PRO A 393 -24.69 -8.10 12.17
CA PRO A 393 -25.62 -7.55 11.18
C PRO A 393 -25.14 -6.23 10.56
N VAL A 394 -24.43 -5.42 11.35
CA VAL A 394 -23.80 -4.17 10.91
C VAL A 394 -22.67 -4.48 9.92
N ALA A 395 -21.78 -5.41 10.26
CA ALA A 395 -20.70 -5.82 9.38
C ALA A 395 -21.22 -6.46 8.09
N GLU A 396 -22.29 -7.25 8.15
CA GLU A 396 -22.96 -7.82 6.99
C GLU A 396 -23.50 -6.74 6.03
N LYS A 397 -23.93 -5.58 6.55
CA LYS A 397 -24.37 -4.43 5.74
C LYS A 397 -23.18 -3.63 5.19
N LEU A 398 -22.13 -3.44 5.98
CA LEU A 398 -21.03 -2.52 5.67
C LEU A 398 -19.86 -3.14 4.89
N LEU A 399 -19.51 -4.41 5.14
CA LEU A 399 -18.30 -5.01 4.57
C LEU A 399 -18.46 -5.27 3.05
N PRO A 400 -17.46 -4.90 2.23
CA PRO A 400 -17.40 -5.34 0.84
C PRO A 400 -17.37 -6.88 0.75
N PRO A 401 -17.85 -7.50 -0.35
CA PRO A 401 -17.88 -8.96 -0.50
C PRO A 401 -16.53 -9.64 -0.21
N LEU A 402 -15.42 -9.04 -0.66
CA LEU A 402 -14.07 -9.55 -0.41
C LEU A 402 -13.68 -9.54 1.08
N ALA A 403 -14.16 -8.57 1.86
CA ALA A 403 -13.95 -8.55 3.32
C ALA A 403 -14.73 -9.69 3.97
N LYS A 404 -15.99 -9.91 3.54
CA LYS A 404 -16.83 -11.00 4.05
C LYS A 404 -16.25 -12.38 3.76
N ASP A 405 -15.80 -12.61 2.53
CA ASP A 405 -15.22 -13.89 2.10
C ASP A 405 -13.90 -14.22 2.80
N ASN A 406 -13.15 -13.18 3.19
CA ASN A 406 -11.89 -13.35 3.90
C ASN A 406 -12.05 -13.34 5.43
N TYR A 407 -13.19 -12.87 5.95
CA TYR A 407 -13.43 -12.75 7.39
C TYR A 407 -13.14 -14.05 8.16
N PRO A 408 -13.61 -15.25 7.72
CA PRO A 408 -13.27 -16.50 8.41
C PRO A 408 -11.77 -16.83 8.40
N LYS A 409 -11.04 -16.44 7.34
CA LYS A 409 -9.59 -16.67 7.22
C LYS A 409 -8.79 -15.70 8.08
N LEU A 410 -9.32 -14.50 8.32
CA LEU A 410 -8.66 -13.48 9.13
C LEU A 410 -8.70 -13.82 10.61
N ALA A 411 -9.78 -14.45 11.08
CA ALA A 411 -9.96 -14.84 12.47
C ALA A 411 -8.82 -15.72 13.03
N VAL A 412 -8.11 -16.40 12.14
CA VAL A 412 -7.20 -17.51 12.47
C VAL A 412 -5.81 -17.35 11.85
N GLY A 413 -5.62 -16.27 11.07
CA GLY A 413 -4.38 -15.98 10.36
C GLY A 413 -3.46 -15.05 11.14
N ARG A 414 -2.28 -14.76 10.58
CA ARG A 414 -1.31 -13.80 11.13
C ARG A 414 -1.85 -12.37 11.34
N PHE A 415 -3.03 -12.07 10.79
CA PHE A 415 -3.70 -10.77 10.89
C PHE A 415 -4.78 -10.76 11.97
N ALA A 416 -5.01 -11.88 12.67
CA ALA A 416 -5.96 -11.95 13.77
C ALA A 416 -5.53 -10.98 14.88
N PRO A 417 -6.37 -9.99 15.22
CA PRO A 417 -6.05 -9.04 16.29
C PRO A 417 -6.08 -9.73 17.66
N HIS A 418 -5.16 -9.34 18.56
CA HIS A 418 -5.17 -9.84 19.95
C HIS A 418 -4.33 -8.98 20.92
N ASN A 419 -4.56 -9.15 22.23
CA ASN A 419 -3.81 -8.46 23.30
C ASN A 419 -2.65 -9.24 23.94
N LYS A 420 -2.20 -10.35 23.35
CA LYS A 420 -1.13 -11.22 23.89
C LYS A 420 0.31 -10.67 23.73
N LEU A 421 0.48 -9.35 23.57
CA LEU A 421 1.79 -8.70 23.39
C LEU A 421 2.19 -7.94 24.66
N GLY A 422 3.49 -7.90 24.95
CA GLY A 422 4.01 -7.14 26.09
C GLY A 422 3.62 -7.69 27.46
N HIS A 423 4.04 -6.99 28.50
CA HIS A 423 3.93 -7.43 29.90
C HIS A 423 3.12 -6.47 30.78
N VAL A 424 2.81 -5.28 30.29
CA VAL A 424 2.07 -4.30 31.07
C VAL A 424 0.59 -4.67 31.13
N GLU A 425 0.08 -4.62 32.34
CA GLU A 425 -1.31 -4.83 32.74
C GLU A 425 -2.10 -3.53 32.49
N GLU A 426 -3.17 -3.63 31.68
CA GLU A 426 -3.84 -2.48 31.05
C GLU A 426 -5.26 -2.24 31.57
N ASP A 427 -5.92 -3.26 32.13
CA ASP A 427 -7.35 -3.24 32.44
C ASP A 427 -7.67 -3.03 33.91
N THR A 428 -6.69 -3.09 34.81
CA THR A 428 -6.84 -2.78 36.23
C THR A 428 -6.30 -1.39 36.55
N ALA A 429 -7.10 -0.63 37.31
CA ALA A 429 -6.67 0.64 37.85
C ALA A 429 -5.52 0.44 38.85
N GLN A 430 -4.44 1.20 38.67
CA GLN A 430 -3.28 1.20 39.56
C GLN A 430 -3.19 2.52 40.32
N SER A 431 -2.39 2.55 41.39
CA SER A 431 -2.19 3.77 42.17
C SER A 431 -1.69 4.93 41.30
N PRO A 432 -2.21 6.15 41.51
CA PRO A 432 -1.72 7.34 40.83
C PRO A 432 -0.21 7.52 41.00
N TYR A 433 0.45 8.04 39.97
CA TYR A 433 1.85 8.41 40.06
C TYR A 433 2.01 9.64 40.96
N PRO A 434 3.00 9.68 41.86
CA PRO A 434 3.37 10.91 42.53
C PRO A 434 3.77 12.00 41.52
N ALA A 435 3.58 13.25 41.94
CA ALA A 435 4.05 14.40 41.20
C ALA A 435 5.57 14.33 41.00
N MET A 436 6.04 14.70 39.81
CA MET A 436 7.48 14.83 39.54
C MET A 436 7.98 16.19 40.01
N THR A 437 9.27 16.27 40.31
CA THR A 437 9.95 17.55 40.52
C THR A 437 10.18 18.22 39.16
N PRO A 438 9.72 19.47 38.92
CA PRO A 438 10.03 20.19 37.69
C PRO A 438 11.54 20.33 37.48
N HIS A 439 12.00 20.25 36.23
CA HIS A 439 13.42 20.39 35.92
C HIS A 439 13.90 21.83 36.11
N GLU A 440 15.11 21.98 36.65
CA GLU A 440 15.89 23.22 36.54
C GLU A 440 16.80 23.13 35.33
N LEU A 441 16.42 23.78 34.22
CA LEU A 441 17.18 23.71 32.98
C LEU A 441 18.47 24.56 33.03
N PRO A 442 19.60 24.06 32.49
CA PRO A 442 20.79 24.88 32.31
C PRO A 442 20.53 26.13 31.47
N LYS A 443 21.26 27.21 31.74
CA LYS A 443 21.11 28.47 30.99
C LYS A 443 21.30 28.23 29.49
N GLY A 444 20.29 28.61 28.70
CA GLY A 444 20.30 28.47 27.24
C GLY A 444 19.86 27.11 26.74
N LYS A 445 19.42 26.19 27.61
CA LYS A 445 18.78 24.93 27.24
C LYS A 445 17.27 25.01 27.38
N THR A 446 16.57 24.26 26.53
CA THR A 446 15.09 24.20 26.51
C THR A 446 14.54 22.82 26.79
N GLY A 447 15.40 21.86 27.13
CA GLY A 447 15.01 20.54 27.64
C GLY A 447 14.27 19.68 26.61
N ASN A 448 13.26 18.96 27.07
CA ASN A 448 12.39 18.13 26.24
C ASN A 448 11.30 19.00 25.59
N VAL A 449 11.26 19.06 24.25
CA VAL A 449 10.37 19.96 23.52
C VAL A 449 9.40 19.22 22.61
N ILE A 450 8.12 19.54 22.72
CA ILE A 450 7.11 19.13 21.75
C ILE A 450 6.86 20.22 20.71
N VAL A 451 6.81 19.83 19.44
CA VAL A 451 6.31 20.67 18.34
C VAL A 451 4.92 20.20 17.92
N GLY A 452 3.97 21.12 17.85
CA GLY A 452 2.58 20.84 17.46
C GLY A 452 2.07 21.77 16.36
N CYS A 453 1.09 21.29 15.60
CA CYS A 453 0.33 22.10 14.63
C CYS A 453 -1.16 21.96 14.90
N MET A 454 -1.84 23.05 15.17
CA MET A 454 -3.25 23.05 15.59
C MET A 454 -4.13 23.84 14.62
N LYS A 455 -5.41 23.45 14.59
CA LYS A 455 -6.51 24.21 13.97
C LYS A 455 -7.78 23.83 14.69
N ASN A 456 -8.40 24.78 15.36
CA ASN A 456 -9.64 24.62 16.13
C ASN A 456 -9.60 23.47 17.15
N GLU A 457 -8.68 23.56 18.11
CA GLU A 457 -8.43 22.54 19.15
C GLU A 457 -8.58 23.09 20.58
N GLY A 458 -9.12 24.30 20.73
CA GLY A 458 -9.10 25.09 21.97
C GLY A 458 -9.41 24.31 23.25
N PRO A 459 -10.52 23.54 23.33
CA PRO A 459 -10.89 22.79 24.53
C PRO A 459 -9.86 21.76 25.00
N TYR A 460 -8.96 21.30 24.14
CA TYR A 460 -8.05 20.19 24.44
C TYR A 460 -6.64 20.64 24.81
N ILE A 461 -6.32 21.92 24.60
CA ILE A 461 -4.95 22.43 24.73
C ILE A 461 -4.47 22.37 26.18
N LEU A 462 -5.31 22.78 27.13
CA LEU A 462 -4.89 22.91 28.52
C LEU A 462 -4.58 21.55 29.17
N GLU A 463 -5.44 20.54 28.97
CA GLU A 463 -5.14 19.18 29.40
C GLU A 463 -3.85 18.67 28.74
N TRP A 464 -3.73 18.84 27.42
CA TRP A 464 -2.60 18.29 26.69
C TRP A 464 -1.28 18.92 27.15
N VAL A 465 -1.23 20.23 27.39
CA VAL A 465 -0.07 20.91 27.98
C VAL A 465 0.18 20.44 29.41
N ALA A 466 -0.86 20.41 30.25
CA ALA A 466 -0.75 20.03 31.66
C ALA A 466 -0.22 18.60 31.83
N TYR A 467 -0.76 17.65 31.07
CA TYR A 467 -0.34 16.25 31.07
C TYR A 467 1.13 16.12 30.68
N HIS A 468 1.53 16.70 29.54
CA HIS A 468 2.89 16.54 29.03
C HIS A 468 3.92 17.21 29.95
N ARG A 469 3.58 18.33 30.59
CA ARG A 469 4.42 18.94 31.63
C ARG A 469 4.56 18.02 32.84
N ALA A 470 3.46 17.40 33.29
CA ALA A 470 3.46 16.51 34.44
C ALA A 470 4.25 15.20 34.22
N ILE A 471 4.61 14.87 32.97
CA ILE A 471 5.46 13.71 32.64
C ILE A 471 6.91 14.09 32.26
N GLY A 472 7.26 15.37 32.25
CA GLY A 472 8.63 15.85 32.05
C GLY A 472 8.92 16.54 30.71
N VAL A 473 7.89 17.01 29.99
CA VAL A 473 8.07 17.93 28.86
C VAL A 473 8.26 19.34 29.39
N ASP A 474 9.35 19.98 28.97
CA ASP A 474 9.77 21.27 29.52
C ASP A 474 9.18 22.45 28.75
N ASN A 475 9.16 22.36 27.41
CA ASN A 475 8.71 23.44 26.53
C ASN A 475 7.90 22.91 25.35
N PHE A 476 7.17 23.83 24.71
CA PHE A 476 6.33 23.54 23.56
C PHE A 476 6.52 24.61 22.50
N LEU A 477 6.50 24.21 21.23
CA LEU A 477 6.44 25.13 20.10
C LEU A 477 5.23 24.78 19.24
N ILE A 478 4.20 25.61 19.33
CA ILE A 478 2.91 25.35 18.69
C ILE A 478 2.68 26.33 17.55
N TYR A 479 2.36 25.78 16.38
CA TYR A 479 1.92 26.53 15.21
C TYR A 479 0.40 26.41 15.04
N THR A 480 -0.28 27.49 14.69
CA THR A 480 -1.72 27.46 14.42
C THR A 480 -2.06 27.87 12.99
N ASN A 481 -3.15 27.32 12.45
CA ASN A 481 -3.57 27.53 11.08
C ASN A 481 -5.01 28.03 11.04
N ASP A 482 -5.17 29.35 11.01
CA ASP A 482 -6.44 30.04 10.75
C ASP A 482 -7.57 29.52 11.66
N CYS A 483 -7.38 29.71 12.97
CA CYS A 483 -8.28 29.24 14.01
C CYS A 483 -9.49 30.17 14.16
N SER A 484 -10.62 29.62 14.60
CA SER A 484 -11.88 30.35 14.79
C SER A 484 -12.56 30.07 16.12
N ASP A 485 -12.00 29.19 16.95
CA ASP A 485 -12.58 28.68 18.19
C ASP A 485 -11.93 29.24 19.46
N GLY A 486 -11.00 30.19 19.36
CA GLY A 486 -10.24 30.67 20.52
C GLY A 486 -8.87 30.00 20.73
N THR A 487 -8.48 29.05 19.87
CA THR A 487 -7.18 28.35 19.95
C THR A 487 -5.99 29.32 20.02
N ASP A 488 -5.99 30.37 19.19
CA ASP A 488 -4.88 31.32 19.11
C ASP A 488 -4.76 32.15 20.39
N GLU A 489 -5.89 32.54 20.98
CA GLU A 489 -5.97 33.30 22.21
C GLU A 489 -5.48 32.48 23.42
N ILE A 490 -5.85 31.21 23.51
CA ILE A 490 -5.36 30.29 24.56
C ILE A 490 -3.84 30.16 24.46
N LEU A 491 -3.31 29.89 23.26
CA LEU A 491 -1.86 29.71 23.04
C LEU A 491 -1.08 31.01 23.25
N GLY A 492 -1.63 32.15 22.82
CA GLY A 492 -1.07 33.47 23.07
C GLY A 492 -0.96 33.76 24.57
N ARG A 493 -2.01 33.47 25.34
CA ARG A 493 -1.99 33.67 26.80
C ARG A 493 -1.01 32.72 27.50
N LEU A 494 -0.94 31.46 27.08
CA LEU A 494 0.08 30.52 27.59
C LEU A 494 1.51 30.98 27.28
N MET A 495 1.74 31.62 26.13
CA MET A 495 3.04 32.21 25.78
C MET A 495 3.38 33.41 26.65
N GLU A 496 2.42 34.31 26.93
CA GLU A 496 2.60 35.42 27.86
C GLU A 496 2.94 34.95 29.28
N LEU A 497 2.36 33.83 29.71
CA LEU A 497 2.64 33.18 30.99
C LEU A 497 3.96 32.38 31.00
N GLY A 498 4.68 32.33 29.87
CA GLY A 498 5.96 31.63 29.73
C GLY A 498 5.84 30.11 29.76
N VAL A 499 4.67 29.55 29.42
CA VAL A 499 4.42 28.10 29.44
C VAL A 499 4.79 27.46 28.10
N ILE A 500 4.57 28.17 26.98
CA ILE A 500 4.79 27.67 25.61
C ILE A 500 5.33 28.77 24.68
N GLU A 501 5.76 28.38 23.49
CA GLU A 501 6.03 29.28 22.36
C GLU A 501 4.97 29.09 21.27
N HIS A 502 4.37 30.19 20.78
CA HIS A 502 3.29 30.16 19.77
C HIS A 502 3.67 30.95 18.52
N ARG A 503 3.31 30.42 17.34
CA ARG A 503 3.47 31.10 16.04
C ARG A 503 2.22 30.93 15.18
N LEU A 504 1.81 31.99 14.50
CA LEU A 504 0.79 31.90 13.45
C LEU A 504 1.41 31.33 12.17
N ASN A 505 0.71 30.40 11.52
CA ASN A 505 1.14 29.74 10.28
C ASN A 505 0.18 30.02 9.10
N ASN A 506 -0.45 31.20 9.08
CA ASN A 506 -1.50 31.51 8.12
C ASN A 506 -0.94 31.75 6.70
N ASP A 507 0.30 32.23 6.58
CA ASP A 507 0.97 32.53 5.30
C ASP A 507 1.85 31.37 4.80
N TRP A 508 1.46 30.13 5.12
CA TRP A 508 2.20 28.93 4.74
C TRP A 508 2.28 28.76 3.21
N LYS A 509 3.34 28.09 2.74
CA LYS A 509 3.58 27.83 1.31
C LYS A 509 3.80 26.35 1.03
N GLY A 510 3.45 25.91 -0.18
CA GLY A 510 3.64 24.53 -0.64
C GLY A 510 2.37 23.70 -0.57
N ASN A 511 2.49 22.40 -0.26
CA ASN A 511 1.37 21.45 -0.30
C ASN A 511 0.80 21.09 1.08
N SER A 512 1.47 21.44 2.18
CA SER A 512 1.00 21.13 3.53
C SER A 512 1.43 22.22 4.53
N PRO A 513 0.47 22.81 5.29
CA PRO A 513 0.78 23.77 6.35
C PRO A 513 1.66 23.16 7.45
N GLN A 514 1.40 21.90 7.81
CA GLN A 514 2.17 21.19 8.85
C GLN A 514 3.63 21.02 8.43
N GLN A 515 3.89 20.58 7.19
CA GLN A 515 5.27 20.43 6.73
C GLN A 515 5.99 21.78 6.64
N TYR A 516 5.28 22.86 6.32
CA TYR A 516 5.85 24.20 6.34
C TYR A 516 6.24 24.63 7.76
N ALA A 517 5.34 24.47 8.74
CA ALA A 517 5.61 24.77 10.15
C ALA A 517 6.81 23.98 10.70
N LEU A 518 6.90 22.68 10.40
CA LEU A 518 8.04 21.84 10.80
C LEU A 518 9.37 22.27 10.19
N ASN A 519 9.35 22.89 9.00
CA ASN A 519 10.56 23.44 8.41
C ASN A 519 10.96 24.78 9.05
N GLN A 520 9.99 25.58 9.52
CA GLN A 520 10.30 26.83 10.22
C GLN A 520 10.76 26.57 11.66
N SER A 521 10.18 25.56 12.33
CA SER A 521 10.52 25.23 13.72
C SER A 521 12.00 24.92 13.93
N LEU A 522 12.68 24.35 12.93
CA LEU A 522 14.13 24.11 12.95
C LEU A 522 14.98 25.36 13.17
N LYS A 523 14.42 26.55 12.93
CA LYS A 523 15.10 27.84 13.09
C LYS A 523 14.79 28.53 14.42
N GLU A 524 13.85 27.99 15.19
CA GLU A 524 13.39 28.60 16.42
C GLU A 524 14.37 28.29 17.56
N PRO A 525 14.73 29.29 18.40
CA PRO A 525 15.65 29.08 19.51
C PRO A 525 15.20 27.97 20.47
N VAL A 526 13.90 27.78 20.67
CA VAL A 526 13.35 26.73 21.53
C VAL A 526 13.68 25.32 21.01
N ILE A 527 13.80 25.14 19.69
CA ILE A 527 14.14 23.86 19.07
C ILE A 527 15.66 23.70 18.94
N MET A 528 16.37 24.75 18.55
CA MET A 528 17.84 24.71 18.45
C MET A 528 18.51 24.33 19.77
N ASN A 529 17.90 24.71 20.90
CA ASN A 529 18.44 24.49 22.23
C ASN A 529 17.82 23.29 22.97
N ALA A 530 16.94 22.54 22.30
CA ALA A 530 16.28 21.36 22.87
C ALA A 530 17.29 20.22 23.06
N ASP A 531 17.06 19.38 24.06
CA ASP A 531 17.79 18.13 24.26
C ASP A 531 17.09 16.97 23.55
N TRP A 532 15.76 16.93 23.62
CA TRP A 532 14.90 16.01 22.87
C TRP A 532 13.77 16.74 22.16
N ILE A 533 13.41 16.26 20.97
CA ILE A 533 12.33 16.82 20.16
C ILE A 533 11.34 15.70 19.84
N ALA A 534 10.05 16.00 20.00
CA ALA A 534 8.96 15.19 19.46
C ALA A 534 7.99 16.07 18.68
N HIS A 535 7.48 15.57 17.56
CA HIS A 535 6.31 16.17 16.91
C HIS A 535 5.12 15.24 17.10
N ILE A 536 4.16 15.66 17.92
CA ILE A 536 2.92 14.92 18.18
C ILE A 536 1.72 15.87 18.06
N ASP A 537 0.59 15.31 17.68
CA ASP A 537 -0.67 16.02 17.51
C ASP A 537 -1.39 16.18 18.87
N VAL A 538 -2.31 17.14 19.01
CA VAL A 538 -3.00 17.45 20.29
C VAL A 538 -3.96 16.34 20.76
N ASP A 539 -4.25 15.38 19.89
CA ASP A 539 -4.97 14.14 20.19
C ASP A 539 -4.03 12.96 20.45
N GLU A 540 -2.74 13.21 20.72
CA GLU A 540 -1.72 12.21 21.02
C GLU A 540 -1.06 12.47 22.38
N PHE A 541 -0.98 11.42 23.21
CA PHE A 541 -0.47 11.48 24.59
C PHE A 541 0.60 10.40 24.82
N MET A 542 1.79 10.82 25.28
CA MET A 542 2.90 9.90 25.59
C MET A 542 2.65 9.14 26.90
N ASN A 543 2.08 7.95 26.80
CA ASN A 543 1.86 7.07 27.94
C ASN A 543 3.16 6.33 28.31
N ILE A 544 3.88 6.87 29.29
CA ILE A 544 5.11 6.28 29.84
C ILE A 544 4.72 5.29 30.93
N ARG A 545 5.23 4.05 30.80
CA ARG A 545 4.75 2.87 31.53
C ARG A 545 5.80 2.25 32.43
N THR A 546 6.95 2.91 32.53
CA THR A 546 8.09 2.52 33.37
C THR A 546 8.30 3.54 34.49
N GLY A 547 8.87 3.11 35.61
CA GLY A 547 9.18 3.96 36.76
C GLY A 547 7.97 4.73 37.28
N ASN A 548 8.13 6.05 37.45
CA ASN A 548 7.10 7.00 37.83
C ASN A 548 6.31 7.58 36.62
N GLY A 549 6.40 6.93 35.46
CA GLY A 549 5.74 7.40 34.24
C GLY A 549 6.30 8.74 33.74
N THR A 550 7.60 9.00 33.93
CA THR A 550 8.26 10.25 33.51
C THR A 550 9.26 10.03 32.39
N LEU A 551 9.56 11.07 31.61
CA LEU A 551 10.57 11.00 30.54
C LEU A 551 11.96 10.62 31.09
N ASP A 552 12.29 11.06 32.30
CA ASP A 552 13.53 10.66 32.98
C ASP A 552 13.61 9.15 33.20
N ASP A 553 12.53 8.53 33.69
CA ASP A 553 12.46 7.07 33.88
C ASP A 553 12.54 6.33 32.54
N LEU A 554 11.96 6.90 31.48
CA LEU A 554 12.04 6.34 30.14
C LEU A 554 13.48 6.38 29.60
N PHE A 555 14.15 7.53 29.73
CA PHE A 555 15.55 7.68 29.30
C PHE A 555 16.49 6.80 30.11
N ALA A 556 16.24 6.63 31.42
CA ALA A 556 17.00 5.70 32.26
C ALA A 556 16.79 4.23 31.86
N ALA A 557 15.62 3.86 31.35
CA ALA A 557 15.32 2.49 30.91
C ALA A 557 16.05 2.07 29.63
N ALA A 558 16.41 3.02 28.75
CA ALA A 558 17.26 2.77 27.57
C ALA A 558 18.21 3.96 27.31
N PRO A 559 19.32 4.07 28.08
CA PRO A 559 20.18 5.26 28.07
C PRO A 559 20.94 5.48 26.76
N ASP A 560 21.11 4.43 25.96
CA ASP A 560 21.76 4.49 24.65
C ASP A 560 20.79 4.78 23.50
N ALA A 561 19.49 4.91 23.77
CA ALA A 561 18.52 5.32 22.77
C ALA A 561 18.77 6.77 22.33
N THR A 562 18.77 6.99 21.01
CA THR A 562 18.80 8.33 20.39
C THR A 562 17.47 8.68 19.73
N ALA A 563 16.60 7.70 19.52
CA ALA A 563 15.25 7.89 19.01
C ALA A 563 14.31 6.80 19.54
N TRP A 564 13.12 7.22 19.97
CA TRP A 564 12.03 6.37 20.42
C TRP A 564 10.92 6.39 19.37
N ALA A 565 10.68 5.27 18.71
CA ALA A 565 9.49 5.09 17.88
C ALA A 565 8.29 4.75 18.78
N MET A 566 7.57 5.80 19.17
CA MET A 566 6.40 5.72 20.03
C MET A 566 5.24 5.22 19.19
N THR A 567 5.02 3.90 19.22
CA THR A 567 3.96 3.27 18.42
C THR A 567 2.60 3.68 18.96
N TRP A 568 1.71 4.04 18.03
CA TRP A 568 0.35 4.41 18.36
C TRP A 568 -0.42 3.26 19.00
N ARG A 569 -1.29 3.61 19.94
CA ARG A 569 -2.45 2.81 20.31
C ARG A 569 -3.68 3.67 20.05
N LEU A 570 -4.52 3.23 19.12
CA LEU A 570 -5.69 4.01 18.71
C LEU A 570 -6.81 3.81 19.73
N PHE A 571 -7.30 4.91 20.31
CA PHE A 571 -8.44 4.91 21.23
C PHE A 571 -9.71 5.33 20.50
N GLY A 572 -10.79 4.60 20.76
CA GLY A 572 -12.09 4.86 20.17
C GLY A 572 -12.87 5.94 20.91
N HIS A 573 -14.10 6.16 20.45
CA HIS A 573 -14.98 7.17 21.04
C HIS A 573 -15.66 6.72 22.35
N ASN A 574 -15.48 5.47 22.79
CA ASN A 574 -15.99 4.95 24.06
C ASN A 574 -17.53 5.04 24.24
N ASP A 575 -18.30 4.98 23.14
CA ASP A 575 -19.75 5.30 23.15
C ASP A 575 -20.07 6.73 23.68
N VAL A 576 -19.06 7.59 23.82
CA VAL A 576 -19.22 9.01 24.16
C VAL A 576 -19.68 9.76 22.92
N THR A 577 -20.96 10.10 22.92
CA THR A 577 -21.61 10.74 21.77
C THR A 577 -21.44 12.25 21.80
N GLN A 578 -21.71 12.85 22.97
CA GLN A 578 -21.68 14.29 23.18
C GLN A 578 -20.27 14.79 23.55
N PHE A 579 -19.95 16.01 23.15
CA PHE A 579 -18.77 16.72 23.60
C PHE A 579 -18.92 17.12 25.09
N ALA A 580 -17.90 16.78 25.88
CA ALA A 580 -17.79 17.17 27.28
C ALA A 580 -16.40 17.77 27.56
N ASP A 581 -16.38 18.83 28.37
CA ASP A 581 -15.17 19.50 28.85
C ASP A 581 -14.65 18.76 30.10
N ASP A 582 -14.03 17.61 29.87
CA ASP A 582 -13.39 16.77 30.88
C ASP A 582 -12.11 16.15 30.27
N LEU A 583 -11.28 15.52 31.09
CA LEU A 583 -10.00 14.95 30.66
C LEU A 583 -10.20 13.86 29.61
N VAL A 584 -9.64 14.02 28.42
CA VAL A 584 -9.53 13.01 27.36
C VAL A 584 -8.95 11.72 27.93
N ILE A 585 -7.86 11.80 28.73
CA ILE A 585 -7.22 10.60 29.29
C ILE A 585 -8.11 9.87 30.31
N GLY A 586 -9.12 10.55 30.86
CA GLY A 586 -10.11 9.98 31.78
C GLY A 586 -11.37 9.45 31.08
N GLN A 587 -11.79 10.10 30.00
CA GLN A 587 -13.01 9.76 29.26
C GLN A 587 -12.85 8.55 28.33
N PHE A 588 -11.68 8.39 27.72
CA PHE A 588 -11.45 7.39 26.66
C PHE A 588 -10.45 6.32 27.13
N ASP A 589 -10.97 5.19 27.59
CA ASP A 589 -10.21 4.03 28.11
C ASP A 589 -10.29 2.77 27.23
N HIS A 590 -11.04 2.77 26.12
CA HIS A 590 -11.05 1.64 25.18
C HIS A 590 -10.27 1.96 23.90
N CYS A 591 -9.57 0.95 23.39
CA CYS A 591 -8.57 1.08 22.35
C CYS A 591 -8.47 -0.16 21.46
N ALA A 592 -7.59 -0.04 20.46
CA ALA A 592 -7.20 -1.10 19.54
C ALA A 592 -6.50 -2.25 20.28
N PRO A 593 -6.39 -3.44 19.67
CA PRO A 593 -5.57 -4.51 20.20
C PRO A 593 -4.08 -4.18 20.09
N LYS A 594 -3.26 -4.65 21.03
CA LYS A 594 -1.79 -4.51 20.98
C LYS A 594 -1.22 -5.08 19.68
N TYR A 595 -1.65 -6.29 19.33
CA TYR A 595 -1.28 -6.92 18.07
C TYR A 595 -2.38 -6.69 17.04
N CYS A 596 -2.12 -5.81 16.08
CA CYS A 596 -3.06 -5.45 15.01
C CYS A 596 -2.28 -5.05 13.74
N PRO A 597 -1.81 -6.01 12.91
CA PRO A 597 -0.96 -5.67 11.77
C PRO A 597 -1.69 -4.90 10.65
N LYS A 598 -3.02 -4.86 10.71
CA LYS A 598 -3.91 -4.25 9.73
C LYS A 598 -5.10 -3.56 10.41
N PRO A 599 -5.52 -2.36 9.97
CA PRO A 599 -4.84 -1.51 8.99
C PRO A 599 -3.43 -1.12 9.47
N HIS A 600 -2.54 -0.86 8.52
CA HIS A 600 -1.16 -0.46 8.85
C HIS A 600 -1.09 0.81 9.72
N THR A 601 -2.14 1.63 9.70
CA THR A 601 -2.26 2.82 10.55
C THR A 601 -2.21 2.49 12.04
N VAL A 602 -2.72 1.34 12.48
CA VAL A 602 -2.72 0.97 13.92
C VAL A 602 -1.30 0.88 14.48
N TRP A 603 -0.32 0.56 13.64
CA TRP A 603 1.10 0.48 14.02
C TRP A 603 1.93 1.66 13.51
N GLY A 604 1.29 2.75 13.06
CA GLY A 604 2.01 3.99 12.85
C GLY A 604 2.69 4.47 14.13
N PHE A 605 3.78 5.21 14.01
CA PHE A 605 4.44 5.81 15.17
C PHE A 605 4.75 7.29 14.92
N LYS A 606 4.94 8.02 16.01
CA LYS A 606 5.71 9.27 16.02
C LYS A 606 7.05 9.00 16.68
N THR A 607 8.04 9.83 16.39
CA THR A 607 9.37 9.67 16.96
C THR A 607 9.70 10.84 17.88
N MET A 608 10.13 10.51 19.09
CA MET A 608 10.88 11.41 19.96
C MET A 608 12.37 11.14 19.75
N PHE A 609 13.17 12.14 19.42
CA PHE A 609 14.58 11.96 19.07
C PHE A 609 15.47 12.99 19.74
N ARG A 610 16.73 12.61 19.99
CA ARG A 610 17.74 13.46 20.60
C ARG A 610 18.17 14.52 19.58
N ASN A 611 18.27 15.77 20.04
CA ASN A 611 18.66 16.89 19.20
C ASN A 611 20.18 17.12 19.26
N ASP A 612 20.95 16.20 18.69
CA ASP A 612 22.41 16.19 18.74
C ASP A 612 23.07 16.52 17.38
N GLY A 613 22.29 17.11 16.47
CA GLY A 613 22.71 17.49 15.13
C GLY A 613 22.82 16.34 14.13
N ALA A 614 22.43 15.11 14.47
CA ALA A 614 22.50 13.99 13.53
C ALA A 614 21.48 14.10 12.37
N TYR A 615 20.38 14.84 12.55
CA TYR A 615 19.32 14.99 11.55
C TYR A 615 19.15 16.44 11.14
N GLU A 616 19.13 16.70 9.82
CA GLU A 616 18.95 18.06 9.31
C GLU A 616 17.50 18.55 9.39
N LYS A 617 16.53 17.62 9.37
CA LYS A 617 15.09 17.93 9.30
C LYS A 617 14.26 16.90 10.06
N PHE A 618 13.00 17.21 10.33
CA PHE A 618 12.00 16.23 10.73
C PHE A 618 10.66 16.46 10.03
N SER A 619 9.89 15.38 9.90
CA SER A 619 8.53 15.39 9.35
C SER A 619 7.55 14.93 10.42
N CYS A 620 6.27 14.83 10.04
CA CYS A 620 5.18 14.52 10.97
C CYS A 620 5.32 13.19 11.72
N HIS A 621 6.17 12.25 11.27
CA HIS A 621 6.37 10.94 11.91
C HIS A 621 7.78 10.72 12.48
N ARG A 622 8.79 11.42 11.97
CA ARG A 622 10.19 11.06 12.22
C ARG A 622 11.18 12.16 11.87
N PRO A 623 12.41 12.11 12.43
CA PRO A 623 13.53 12.84 11.87
C PRO A 623 13.96 12.24 10.52
N ASN A 624 14.52 13.08 9.66
CA ASN A 624 14.93 12.78 8.29
C ASN A 624 16.28 13.43 7.99
N LYS A 625 16.88 13.06 6.84
CA LYS A 625 18.18 13.60 6.41
C LYS A 625 19.25 13.38 7.48
N LEU A 626 19.44 12.10 7.83
CA LEU A 626 20.52 11.64 8.70
C LEU A 626 21.87 11.96 8.05
N ASP A 627 22.77 12.60 8.80
CA ASP A 627 24.17 12.74 8.42
C ASP A 627 24.83 11.34 8.37
N PRO A 628 25.32 10.89 7.18
CA PRO A 628 25.99 9.60 7.05
C PRO A 628 27.17 9.41 8.02
N ALA A 629 27.87 10.49 8.41
CA ALA A 629 28.99 10.41 9.34
C ALA A 629 28.56 10.09 10.78
N ARG A 630 27.30 10.36 11.13
CA ARG A 630 26.70 10.13 12.46
C ARG A 630 25.88 8.85 12.54
N ALA A 631 25.70 8.12 11.44
CA ALA A 631 24.79 6.96 11.38
C ALA A 631 25.13 5.83 12.38
N ALA A 632 26.41 5.67 12.71
CA ALA A 632 26.88 4.69 13.70
C ALA A 632 26.52 5.07 15.15
N ASP A 633 26.28 6.36 15.42
CA ASP A 633 25.91 6.87 16.75
C ASP A 633 24.41 6.76 17.02
N ILE A 634 23.63 6.47 15.97
CA ILE A 634 22.17 6.46 16.03
C ILE A 634 21.65 5.08 16.42
N LYS A 635 20.89 5.05 17.51
CA LYS A 635 20.13 3.90 17.97
C LYS A 635 18.64 4.24 18.08
N TRP A 636 17.84 3.55 17.29
CA TRP A 636 16.38 3.60 17.37
C TRP A 636 15.86 2.45 18.20
N VAL A 637 14.95 2.74 19.13
CA VAL A 637 14.26 1.72 19.91
C VAL A 637 12.74 1.87 19.76
N ASN A 638 12.03 0.76 19.84
CA ASN A 638 10.57 0.74 19.85
C ASN A 638 10.00 1.09 21.24
N GLY A 639 8.68 1.08 21.38
CA GLY A 639 8.00 1.34 22.65
C GLY A 639 8.33 0.36 23.79
N SER A 640 8.96 -0.78 23.51
CA SER A 640 9.48 -1.72 24.53
C SER A 640 11.00 -1.58 24.76
N GLY A 641 11.65 -0.54 24.21
CA GLY A 641 13.10 -0.34 24.34
C GLY A 641 13.96 -1.29 23.50
N LYS A 642 13.35 -2.05 22.58
CA LYS A 642 14.06 -2.99 21.70
C LYS A 642 14.57 -2.29 20.44
N ASP A 643 15.76 -2.66 20.00
CA ASP A 643 16.38 -2.15 18.77
C ASP A 643 15.49 -2.41 17.55
N MET A 644 15.33 -1.40 16.70
CA MET A 644 14.53 -1.44 15.47
C MET A 644 15.35 -1.77 14.21
N GLY A 645 16.68 -1.86 14.33
CA GLY A 645 17.60 -2.17 13.23
C GLY A 645 17.89 -0.98 12.30
N GLU A 646 18.71 -1.24 11.27
CA GLU A 646 19.24 -0.18 10.40
C GLU A 646 18.20 0.42 9.43
N GLU A 647 17.21 -0.37 8.99
CA GLU A 647 16.22 0.08 7.98
C GLU A 647 15.43 1.31 8.45
N VAL A 648 15.07 1.35 9.74
CA VAL A 648 14.28 2.45 10.30
C VAL A 648 15.07 3.75 10.30
N LYS A 649 16.41 3.76 10.21
CA LYS A 649 17.22 4.98 10.17
C LYS A 649 17.04 5.76 8.87
N GLU A 650 16.72 5.07 7.78
CA GLU A 650 16.57 5.66 6.44
C GLU A 650 15.11 5.91 6.06
N ASN A 651 14.19 4.99 6.38
CA ASN A 651 12.80 5.07 5.95
C ASN A 651 11.81 4.36 6.90
N GLY A 652 10.51 4.54 6.66
CA GLY A 652 9.42 3.93 7.44
C GLY A 652 8.71 4.89 8.40
N TRP A 653 7.42 4.64 8.65
CA TRP A 653 6.54 5.44 9.53
C TRP A 653 5.71 4.58 10.49
N ARG A 654 5.96 3.26 10.49
CA ARG A 654 5.19 2.28 11.24
C ARG A 654 6.05 1.12 11.69
N SER A 655 5.63 0.48 12.78
CA SER A 655 6.21 -0.76 13.27
C SER A 655 5.81 -1.95 12.38
N GLY A 656 6.68 -2.95 12.32
CA GLY A 656 6.42 -4.25 11.69
C GLY A 656 6.36 -5.37 12.73
N LEU A 657 6.16 -6.61 12.25
CA LEU A 657 6.05 -7.78 13.13
C LEU A 657 7.26 -7.97 14.05
N GLY A 658 8.46 -7.63 13.58
CA GLY A 658 9.70 -7.73 14.36
C GLY A 658 10.01 -6.53 15.24
N THR A 659 9.31 -5.40 15.07
CA THR A 659 9.67 -4.12 15.72
C THR A 659 8.54 -3.54 16.57
N ILE A 660 7.36 -4.16 16.62
CA ILE A 660 6.24 -3.73 17.47
C ILE A 660 6.56 -3.89 18.97
N GLY A 661 6.18 -2.92 19.80
CA GLY A 661 6.40 -2.95 21.25
C GLY A 661 5.79 -1.73 21.97
N TYR A 662 5.38 -1.92 23.24
CA TYR A 662 4.63 -0.96 24.04
C TYR A 662 5.00 -0.96 25.55
N ASP A 663 6.04 -1.70 25.97
CA ASP A 663 6.24 -1.99 27.40
C ASP A 663 6.75 -0.79 28.23
N LEU A 664 7.51 0.12 27.60
CA LEU A 664 8.10 1.29 28.27
C LEU A 664 7.35 2.58 27.91
N ILE A 665 6.94 2.72 26.66
CA ILE A 665 6.15 3.86 26.16
C ILE A 665 5.18 3.42 25.06
N GLN A 666 3.99 4.00 25.11
CA GLN A 666 2.95 3.91 24.08
C GLN A 666 2.48 5.32 23.74
N LEU A 667 2.17 5.60 22.47
CA LEU A 667 1.55 6.86 22.10
C LEU A 667 0.03 6.66 21.99
N ASN A 668 -0.71 7.05 23.02
CA ASN A 668 -2.17 6.97 22.99
C ASN A 668 -2.70 7.99 22.00
N HIS A 669 -3.50 7.55 21.02
CA HIS A 669 -4.04 8.43 19.98
C HIS A 669 -5.57 8.46 20.03
N TYR A 670 -6.11 9.58 20.52
CA TYR A 670 -7.53 9.86 20.70
C TYR A 670 -8.12 10.55 19.47
N ALA A 671 -7.93 9.95 18.30
CA ALA A 671 -8.15 10.60 17.02
C ALA A 671 -9.60 11.08 16.78
N LEU A 672 -10.58 10.48 17.45
CA LEU A 672 -11.99 10.82 17.31
C LEU A 672 -12.52 11.61 18.51
N ARG A 673 -12.09 11.24 19.72
CA ARG A 673 -12.73 11.68 20.97
C ARG A 673 -14.22 11.35 20.91
N SER A 674 -15.13 12.25 21.27
CA SER A 674 -16.57 11.98 21.13
C SER A 674 -17.06 11.98 19.67
N ALA A 675 -18.25 11.43 19.43
CA ALA A 675 -18.86 11.46 18.10
C ALA A 675 -19.11 12.90 17.58
N GLU A 676 -19.52 13.83 18.45
CA GLU A 676 -19.62 15.26 18.11
C GLU A 676 -18.24 15.87 17.77
N SER A 677 -17.20 15.51 18.52
CA SER A 677 -15.82 15.97 18.25
C SER A 677 -15.34 15.50 16.88
N TYR A 678 -15.74 14.29 16.45
CA TYR A 678 -15.48 13.78 15.12
C TYR A 678 -16.16 14.62 14.02
N LEU A 679 -17.38 15.14 14.23
CA LEU A 679 -18.02 16.03 13.26
C LEU A 679 -17.25 17.35 13.11
N ILE A 680 -16.79 17.93 14.20
CA ILE A 680 -15.96 19.14 14.18
C ILE A 680 -14.64 18.86 13.44
N LYS A 681 -14.03 17.69 13.68
CA LYS A 681 -12.84 17.24 12.95
C LYS A 681 -13.10 17.08 11.45
N ARG A 682 -14.25 16.51 11.07
CA ARG A 682 -14.69 16.39 9.67
C ARG A 682 -14.82 17.75 9.00
N GLN A 683 -15.38 18.75 9.69
CA GLN A 683 -15.59 20.10 9.18
C GLN A 683 -14.27 20.84 8.94
N ARG A 684 -13.31 20.76 9.87
CA ARG A 684 -12.03 21.49 9.75
C ARG A 684 -11.01 20.85 8.80
N GLY A 685 -11.11 19.54 8.54
CA GLY A 685 -10.20 18.78 7.68
C GLY A 685 -8.86 18.39 8.34
N ARG A 686 -7.90 17.88 7.56
CA ARG A 686 -6.56 17.45 8.04
C ARG A 686 -5.46 18.41 7.61
N ALA A 687 -4.51 18.71 8.50
CA ALA A 687 -3.36 19.58 8.22
C ALA A 687 -2.34 19.00 7.21
N LEU A 688 -2.24 17.67 7.10
CA LEU A 688 -1.31 16.99 6.18
C LEU A 688 -1.93 16.64 4.81
N HIS A 689 -3.24 16.41 4.75
CA HIS A 689 -3.96 15.97 3.55
C HIS A 689 -5.20 16.83 3.33
N VAL A 690 -4.99 18.06 2.88
CA VAL A 690 -6.06 19.07 2.71
C VAL A 690 -7.11 18.68 1.66
N ASP A 691 -6.76 17.82 0.68
CA ASP A 691 -7.64 17.41 -0.42
C ASP A 691 -8.47 16.14 -0.15
N ARG A 692 -8.40 15.56 1.06
CA ARG A 692 -9.13 14.32 1.41
C ARG A 692 -10.25 14.59 2.39
N SER A 693 -11.49 14.33 1.96
CA SER A 693 -12.64 14.30 2.84
C SER A 693 -12.52 13.20 3.90
N ILE A 694 -12.57 13.56 5.18
CA ILE A 694 -12.81 12.62 6.28
C ILE A 694 -14.22 12.03 6.09
N GLY A 695 -14.46 10.77 6.37
CA GLY A 695 -15.79 10.15 6.21
C GLY A 695 -15.82 8.83 6.95
N ILE A 696 -16.84 8.00 6.72
CA ILE A 696 -17.03 6.75 7.48
C ILE A 696 -15.82 5.81 7.44
N ASN A 697 -15.05 5.80 6.35
CA ASN A 697 -13.81 5.03 6.26
C ASN A 697 -12.73 5.48 7.26
N TYR A 698 -12.70 6.77 7.61
CA TYR A 698 -11.82 7.29 8.66
C TYR A 698 -12.29 6.84 10.03
N TRP A 699 -13.61 6.93 10.30
CA TRP A 699 -14.21 6.42 11.53
C TRP A 699 -13.86 4.95 11.76
N VAL A 700 -14.09 4.08 10.77
CA VAL A 700 -13.77 2.64 10.88
C VAL A 700 -12.29 2.39 11.21
N ARG A 701 -11.38 3.20 10.66
CA ARG A 701 -9.93 3.05 10.86
C ARG A 701 -9.46 3.54 12.23
N MET A 702 -10.15 4.51 12.84
CA MET A 702 -9.69 5.21 14.04
C MET A 702 -10.49 4.85 15.30
N ASP A 703 -11.73 4.40 15.16
CA ASP A 703 -12.61 4.09 16.28
C ASP A 703 -12.34 2.67 16.81
N TRP A 704 -11.60 2.49 17.89
CA TRP A 704 -11.34 1.16 18.45
C TRP A 704 -11.78 1.08 19.91
N ASN A 705 -12.77 0.23 20.21
CA ASN A 705 -13.43 0.21 21.52
C ASN A 705 -13.43 -1.16 22.22
N GLN A 706 -12.67 -2.16 21.75
CA GLN A 706 -12.77 -3.52 22.28
C GLN A 706 -11.89 -3.82 23.49
N HIS A 707 -10.74 -3.15 23.58
CA HIS A 707 -9.76 -3.44 24.61
C HIS A 707 -9.58 -2.28 25.55
N LYS A 708 -9.65 -2.53 26.85
CA LYS A 708 -9.44 -1.52 27.88
C LYS A 708 -7.96 -1.25 28.13
N ASP A 709 -7.57 0.02 28.23
CA ASP A 709 -6.26 0.49 28.67
C ASP A 709 -6.42 1.74 29.57
N VAL A 710 -6.35 1.53 30.88
CA VAL A 710 -6.39 2.59 31.91
C VAL A 710 -5.01 2.97 32.42
N SER A 711 -3.93 2.47 31.82
CA SER A 711 -2.57 2.68 32.35
C SER A 711 -2.16 4.16 32.39
N ILE A 712 -2.64 4.96 31.44
CA ILE A 712 -2.41 6.41 31.40
C ILE A 712 -3.11 7.15 32.56
N GLN A 713 -4.19 6.60 33.11
CA GLN A 713 -5.04 7.26 34.11
C GLN A 713 -4.34 7.45 35.46
N ARG A 714 -3.23 6.75 35.70
CA ARG A 714 -2.34 6.99 36.84
C ARG A 714 -1.82 8.44 36.88
N ASN A 715 -1.88 9.15 35.76
CA ASN A 715 -1.48 10.56 35.63
C ASN A 715 -2.59 11.56 35.91
N ILE A 716 -3.84 11.13 36.09
CA ILE A 716 -4.99 12.04 36.23
C ILE A 716 -4.77 13.06 37.35
N GLU A 717 -4.34 12.61 38.52
CA GLU A 717 -4.16 13.48 39.69
C GLU A 717 -3.09 14.56 39.44
N ARG A 718 -1.91 14.20 38.94
CA ARG A 718 -0.86 15.18 38.63
C ARG A 718 -1.22 16.09 37.45
N THR A 719 -2.03 15.60 36.51
CA THR A 719 -2.55 16.40 35.39
C THR A 719 -3.54 17.44 35.89
N ARG A 720 -4.45 17.07 36.80
CA ARG A 720 -5.42 17.99 37.41
C ARG A 720 -4.72 19.10 38.19
N VAL A 721 -3.70 18.76 38.98
CA VAL A 721 -2.92 19.78 39.72
C VAL A 721 -2.30 20.81 38.78
N GLU A 722 -1.72 20.38 37.66
CA GLU A 722 -1.13 21.30 36.69
C GLU A 722 -2.20 22.08 35.90
N LEU A 723 -3.33 21.44 35.58
CA LEU A 723 -4.46 22.08 34.93
C LEU A 723 -5.08 23.17 35.82
N ASP A 724 -5.29 22.89 37.10
CA ASP A 724 -5.78 23.85 38.09
C ASP A 724 -4.82 25.05 38.22
N ARG A 725 -3.52 24.80 38.16
CA ARG A 725 -2.50 25.86 38.15
C ARG A 725 -2.63 26.77 36.92
N LEU A 726 -2.90 26.20 35.74
CA LEU A 726 -3.11 26.99 34.52
C LEU A 726 -4.43 27.78 34.58
N LEU A 727 -5.52 27.15 35.02
CA LEU A 727 -6.85 27.76 35.13
C LEU A 727 -7.00 28.77 36.28
N ALA A 728 -5.99 28.89 37.15
CA ALA A 728 -5.91 29.96 38.13
C ALA A 728 -5.74 31.35 37.49
N ASP A 729 -5.25 31.42 36.24
CA ASP A 729 -5.26 32.67 35.46
C ASP A 729 -6.66 32.94 34.88
N ASP A 730 -7.27 34.05 35.31
CA ASP A 730 -8.65 34.38 34.91
C ASP A 730 -8.81 34.55 33.40
N VAL A 731 -7.81 35.14 32.72
CA VAL A 731 -7.86 35.37 31.27
C VAL A 731 -7.82 34.04 30.51
N LEU A 732 -6.91 33.15 30.91
CA LEU A 732 -6.80 31.82 30.31
C LEU A 732 -8.05 30.98 30.54
N ARG A 733 -8.61 31.01 31.75
CA ARG A 733 -9.87 30.32 32.08
C ARG A 733 -11.04 30.83 31.23
N ASP A 734 -11.17 32.13 31.05
CA ASP A 734 -12.19 32.73 30.19
C ASP A 734 -11.99 32.37 28.70
N HIS A 735 -10.74 32.28 28.24
CA HIS A 735 -10.44 31.83 26.88
C HIS A 735 -10.81 30.36 26.66
N HIS A 736 -10.49 29.49 27.62
CA HIS A 736 -10.91 28.08 27.61
C HIS A 736 -12.43 27.94 27.58
N ALA A 737 -13.15 28.63 28.47
CA ALA A 737 -14.60 28.58 28.53
C ALA A 737 -15.26 29.01 27.19
N ARG A 738 -14.74 30.07 26.55
CA ARG A 738 -15.22 30.51 25.23
C ARG A 738 -14.98 29.45 24.14
N ALA A 739 -13.84 28.77 24.17
CA ALA A 739 -13.55 27.70 23.21
C ALA A 739 -14.48 26.50 23.40
N VAL A 740 -14.74 26.12 24.65
CA VAL A 740 -15.71 25.06 25.00
C VAL A 740 -17.11 25.40 24.50
N ASP A 741 -17.57 26.63 24.75
CA ASP A 741 -18.88 27.09 24.28
C ASP A 741 -18.97 27.15 22.75
N TRP A 742 -17.87 27.53 22.08
CA TRP A 742 -17.79 27.47 20.62
C TRP A 742 -17.95 26.03 20.10
N HIS A 743 -17.27 25.05 20.71
CA HIS A 743 -17.36 23.65 20.27
C HIS A 743 -18.76 23.08 20.50
N ARG A 744 -19.40 23.39 21.63
CA ARG A 744 -20.81 23.04 21.89
C ARG A 744 -21.74 23.64 20.83
N ALA A 745 -21.59 24.93 20.55
CA ALA A 745 -22.40 25.61 19.54
C ALA A 745 -22.16 25.03 18.14
N LYS A 746 -20.91 24.71 17.80
CA LYS A 746 -20.54 24.11 16.52
C LYS A 746 -21.10 22.70 16.36
N ALA A 747 -21.05 21.86 17.40
CA ALA A 747 -21.69 20.55 17.37
C ALA A 747 -23.20 20.68 17.12
N ALA A 748 -23.88 21.57 17.85
CA ALA A 748 -25.31 21.84 17.65
C ALA A 748 -25.65 22.37 16.23
N GLU A 749 -24.78 23.20 15.65
CA GLU A 749 -24.91 23.64 14.25
C GLU A 749 -24.74 22.48 13.26
N LEU A 750 -23.74 21.62 13.47
CA LEU A 750 -23.47 20.48 12.57
C LEU A 750 -24.60 19.45 12.59
N HIS A 751 -25.27 19.23 13.72
CA HIS A 751 -26.48 18.41 13.80
C HIS A 751 -27.65 18.96 12.96
N GLN A 752 -27.70 20.28 12.73
CA GLN A 752 -28.74 20.87 11.87
C GLN A 752 -28.45 20.67 10.37
N ASN A 753 -27.23 20.22 10.01
CA ASN A 753 -26.86 19.94 8.64
C ASN A 753 -27.14 18.46 8.28
N PRO A 754 -28.03 18.16 7.30
CA PRO A 754 -28.38 16.79 6.96
C PRO A 754 -27.20 15.87 6.57
N GLU A 755 -26.14 16.40 5.94
CA GLU A 755 -24.96 15.60 5.59
C GLU A 755 -24.21 15.14 6.83
N PHE A 756 -24.02 16.05 7.79
CA PHE A 756 -23.33 15.77 9.04
C PHE A 756 -24.15 14.89 9.97
N GLU A 757 -25.47 15.10 10.03
CA GLU A 757 -26.37 14.24 10.79
C GLU A 757 -26.36 12.81 10.25
N THR A 758 -26.44 12.64 8.92
CA THR A 758 -26.34 11.32 8.29
C THR A 758 -25.00 10.65 8.62
N LEU A 759 -23.89 11.41 8.60
CA LEU A 759 -22.57 10.89 8.95
C LEU A 759 -22.48 10.50 10.43
N TYR A 760 -23.10 11.28 11.32
CA TYR A 760 -23.17 11.01 12.74
C TYR A 760 -23.94 9.72 13.03
N GLU A 761 -25.15 9.57 12.48
CA GLU A 761 -25.95 8.35 12.59
C GLU A 761 -25.18 7.13 12.07
N GLN A 762 -24.55 7.26 10.88
CA GLN A 762 -23.72 6.20 10.31
C GLN A 762 -22.54 5.82 11.21
N ALA A 763 -21.87 6.81 11.82
CA ALA A 763 -20.77 6.57 12.74
C ALA A 763 -21.22 5.77 13.97
N LEU A 764 -22.34 6.15 14.58
CA LEU A 764 -22.91 5.46 15.74
C LEU A 764 -23.45 4.05 15.42
N GLU A 765 -24.00 3.86 14.22
CA GLU A 765 -24.41 2.53 13.72
C GLU A 765 -23.21 1.61 13.46
N THR A 766 -22.02 2.16 13.20
CA THR A 766 -20.82 1.41 12.82
C THR A 766 -20.11 0.80 14.03
N LYS A 767 -20.78 -0.19 14.65
CA LYS A 767 -20.25 -0.98 15.77
C LYS A 767 -19.59 -2.26 15.27
N LEU A 768 -18.41 -2.10 14.68
CA LEU A 768 -17.58 -3.23 14.20
C LEU A 768 -16.65 -3.74 15.29
N ASP A 769 -16.48 -5.05 15.32
CA ASP A 769 -15.51 -5.75 16.16
C ASP A 769 -14.07 -5.59 15.62
N ASP A 770 -13.03 -5.94 16.39
CA ASP A 770 -11.63 -5.73 15.96
C ASP A 770 -11.31 -6.47 14.66
N LEU A 771 -11.83 -7.68 14.50
CA LEU A 771 -11.60 -8.52 13.34
C LEU A 771 -12.38 -8.02 12.11
N GLU A 772 -13.61 -7.56 12.31
CA GLU A 772 -14.45 -6.92 11.29
C GLU A 772 -13.79 -5.63 10.79
N ARG A 773 -13.20 -4.84 11.68
CA ARG A 773 -12.40 -3.66 11.33
C ARG A 773 -11.16 -4.03 10.52
N VAL A 774 -10.44 -5.08 10.91
CA VAL A 774 -9.31 -5.63 10.14
C VAL A 774 -9.76 -6.05 8.74
N ALA A 775 -10.89 -6.76 8.64
CA ALA A 775 -11.45 -7.24 7.37
C ALA A 775 -11.87 -6.08 6.45
N PHE A 776 -12.57 -5.10 7.02
CA PHE A 776 -12.99 -3.89 6.30
C PHE A 776 -11.77 -3.11 5.79
N ALA A 777 -10.78 -2.89 6.66
CA ALA A 777 -9.54 -2.19 6.31
C ALA A 777 -8.74 -2.91 5.22
N LEU A 778 -8.65 -4.24 5.28
CA LEU A 778 -7.96 -5.05 4.29
C LEU A 778 -8.63 -5.00 2.92
N ALA A 779 -9.96 -5.02 2.86
CA ALA A 779 -10.66 -4.86 1.59
C ALA A 779 -10.40 -3.48 0.97
N LEU A 780 -10.37 -2.42 1.78
CA LEU A 780 -10.02 -1.08 1.30
C LEU A 780 -8.58 -0.99 0.76
N ASP A 781 -7.62 -1.65 1.41
CA ASP A 781 -6.21 -1.69 0.96
C ASP A 781 -6.01 -2.49 -0.34
N LEU A 782 -6.90 -3.45 -0.64
CA LEU A 782 -6.86 -4.27 -1.86
C LEU A 782 -7.56 -3.60 -3.06
N GLU A 783 -8.38 -2.58 -2.79
CA GLU A 783 -9.06 -1.75 -3.79
C GLU A 783 -8.25 -0.52 -4.23
N SER A 784 -7.22 -0.13 -3.46
CA SER A 784 -6.25 0.92 -3.80
C SER A 784 -5.09 0.38 -4.63
#